data_AF-A0A494WBX3-F1
#
_entry.id   AF-A0A494WBX3-F1
#
_cell.length_a   1.000
_cell.length_b   1.000
_cell.length_c   1.000
_cell.angle_alpha   90.00
_cell.angle_beta   90.00
_cell.angle_gamma   90.00
#
_symmetry.space_group_name_H-M   'P 1'
#
loop_
_entity.id
_entity.type
_entity.pdbx_description
1 polymer ?
#
loop_
_entity_poly.entity_id
_entity_poly.type
_entity_poly.pdbx_seq_one_letter_code
_entity_poly.pdbx_strand_id
1 'polypeptide(L)'
;MLHILAELAPLKISDGSRPVLRAASAQDRRLNGVAGGRWWPAISKRPSLAIQLFDGDFSEDVAPGSASFVIRLDALQNMDGSVRSYRWAGAPVTLYAIDTASSLNAAGSYDVGDIAGARIFKGRVQSFTGEGGGLSVTAEVDVEPFNIDVLAQEYTGTGDDEGGADLKGRLKPWIFGRALNVEPVLINGVENVVQFSAYPIQGISALYERGAASFGSSIGNYATYEELVAATIPAGRWATCHARGMARLGAPPFGVITGDVDGDNGGGFLRKTGAIIQRIAAVRGVSSGLIDAASFAALDLAVPYPINIVITEQTSLLELARRLARPCNAQAGVDFTGRLFAVRPTIGSPALTLHAQGRRLPPVRRCSEADVSPPYKRIMFGANRSWRVHTFDEIAFDAALIDRGAYDPAETYRRGNIVSLPNGSRWLYASDTPKAGSAPSLANSDWQLMSGPITAGDINYGTGESLESLKPAEPGATNGTPAGTNILGRPVEEVIFDLDLNGMNWHDLVILTDTRNAVMMARTTLEGQAIGTVVSSFKAEQTENNQAVAETFSLLGAKSGDGESWNWNINSVMVAPGVSMSQYMRGVSASIGDVEASVTDLRTVVVGANGDITAKAVLALKAGNKIVGFVFTNNGELSSADFEFDAVRFLKPNGSLMWGYDPGRAKVIMEDVIVNTLEARSVKTESIDANSVTGLWSASYPDVLVSGGEVTLAEIVNYVVGDDTDGKALLELQFTQDGTLNIDTAMRLRCYMNFGSGYQLVRDVPQGIGVSSGNARWILNSGFKLPIIANGPVSIKITATPYAIPGGGTSSSSYARNILVMIFEGYR
;
A
#
# COMPACT_ATOMS: atom_id res chain seq x y z
N MET A 1 25.74 -7.68 -2.17
CA MET A 1 26.19 -6.77 -3.24
C MET A 1 26.24 -7.59 -4.52
N LEU A 2 25.75 -7.09 -5.65
CA LEU A 2 25.74 -7.86 -6.90
C LEU A 2 27.01 -7.60 -7.71
N HIS A 3 27.71 -8.66 -8.08
CA HIS A 3 28.77 -8.66 -9.08
C HIS A 3 28.20 -8.98 -10.45
N ILE A 4 28.66 -8.26 -11.47
CA ILE A 4 28.26 -8.49 -12.85
C ILE A 4 29.37 -9.23 -13.61
N LEU A 5 28.97 -10.19 -14.43
CA LEU A 5 29.76 -10.86 -15.45
C LEU A 5 29.14 -10.63 -16.83
N ALA A 6 29.97 -10.58 -17.87
CA ALA A 6 29.55 -10.41 -19.26
C ALA A 6 30.30 -11.36 -20.18
N GLU A 7 29.56 -12.12 -21.00
CA GLU A 7 30.11 -12.89 -22.12
C GLU A 7 29.77 -12.18 -23.43
N LEU A 8 30.79 -12.00 -24.28
CA LEU A 8 30.64 -11.39 -25.60
C LEU A 8 31.29 -12.27 -26.66
N ALA A 9 30.62 -12.49 -27.79
CA ALA A 9 31.13 -13.30 -28.90
C ALA A 9 31.25 -12.50 -30.21
N PRO A 10 32.16 -11.50 -30.27
CA PRO A 10 32.35 -10.68 -31.47
C PRO A 10 32.98 -11.46 -32.61
N LEU A 11 32.84 -10.97 -33.84
CA LEU A 11 33.41 -11.61 -35.02
C LEU A 11 34.89 -11.24 -35.16
N LYS A 12 35.76 -12.24 -35.21
CA LYS A 12 37.18 -12.09 -35.53
C LYS A 12 37.34 -12.07 -37.05
N ILE A 13 37.75 -10.92 -37.59
CA ILE A 13 37.80 -10.70 -39.05
C ILE A 13 38.80 -11.64 -39.73
N SER A 14 39.90 -11.98 -39.07
CA SER A 14 41.01 -12.72 -39.68
C SER A 14 40.67 -14.17 -40.03
N ASP A 15 39.77 -14.81 -39.29
CA ASP A 15 39.44 -16.23 -39.44
C ASP A 15 37.93 -16.52 -39.46
N GLY A 16 37.08 -15.51 -39.31
CA GLY A 16 35.63 -15.64 -39.28
C GLY A 16 35.07 -16.28 -38.00
N SER A 17 35.92 -16.58 -37.00
CA SER A 17 35.49 -17.18 -35.75
C SER A 17 34.83 -16.17 -34.81
N ARG A 18 34.07 -16.65 -33.82
CA ARG A 18 33.47 -15.84 -32.75
C ARG A 18 34.01 -16.25 -31.38
N PRO A 19 35.18 -15.75 -30.96
CA PRO A 19 35.74 -16.10 -29.65
C PRO A 19 34.87 -15.56 -28.52
N VAL A 20 34.71 -16.34 -27.44
CA VAL A 20 33.96 -15.93 -26.24
C VAL A 20 34.89 -15.14 -25.31
N LEU A 21 34.64 -13.84 -25.20
CA LEU A 21 35.32 -12.91 -24.30
C LEU A 21 34.54 -12.77 -23.00
N ARG A 22 35.23 -12.86 -21.86
CA ARG A 22 34.62 -12.91 -20.52
C ARG A 22 35.10 -11.77 -19.65
N ALA A 23 34.19 -10.85 -19.33
CA ALA A 23 34.46 -9.68 -18.51
C ALA A 23 33.76 -9.76 -17.14
N ALA A 24 34.42 -9.26 -16.11
CA ALA A 24 33.93 -9.16 -14.74
C ALA A 24 33.95 -7.70 -14.26
N SER A 25 33.05 -7.40 -13.32
CA SER A 25 32.89 -6.07 -12.70
C SER A 25 33.86 -5.74 -11.58
N ALA A 26 34.61 -6.72 -11.08
CA ALA A 26 35.55 -6.54 -9.98
C ALA A 26 36.75 -7.48 -10.15
N GLN A 27 37.88 -7.06 -9.61
CA GLN A 27 39.08 -7.90 -9.50
C GLN A 27 38.98 -8.74 -8.21
N ASP A 28 38.17 -9.78 -8.25
CA ASP A 28 37.99 -10.71 -7.13
C ASP A 28 38.25 -12.16 -7.59
N ARG A 29 39.14 -12.86 -6.88
CA ARG A 29 39.45 -14.27 -7.16
C ARG A 29 38.21 -15.16 -7.10
N ARG A 30 37.26 -14.87 -6.19
CA ARG A 30 36.02 -15.63 -6.02
C ARG A 30 35.08 -15.49 -7.23
N LEU A 31 35.17 -14.36 -7.93
CA LEU A 31 34.37 -14.04 -9.11
C LEU A 31 35.03 -14.55 -10.41
N ASN A 32 36.35 -14.49 -10.48
CA ASN A 32 37.11 -14.75 -11.71
C ASN A 32 37.16 -16.22 -12.16
N GLY A 33 36.71 -17.16 -11.30
CA GLY A 33 36.62 -18.59 -11.58
C GLY A 33 35.20 -19.16 -11.59
N VAL A 34 34.16 -18.30 -11.59
CA VAL A 34 32.75 -18.74 -11.56
C VAL A 34 32.43 -19.65 -12.73
N ALA A 35 31.74 -20.76 -12.43
CA ALA A 35 31.36 -21.82 -13.37
C ALA A 35 32.55 -22.39 -14.18
N GLY A 36 33.76 -22.38 -13.62
CA GLY A 36 34.98 -22.85 -14.31
C GLY A 36 35.44 -21.95 -15.46
N GLY A 37 34.78 -20.82 -15.68
CA GLY A 37 35.17 -19.81 -16.66
C GLY A 37 36.29 -18.92 -16.13
N ARG A 38 37.16 -18.44 -17.04
CA ARG A 38 38.18 -17.42 -16.72
C ARG A 38 37.64 -16.03 -17.05
N TRP A 39 37.34 -15.24 -16.02
CA TRP A 39 36.78 -13.89 -16.18
C TRP A 39 37.82 -12.82 -15.86
N TRP A 40 37.85 -11.74 -16.65
CA TRP A 40 38.80 -10.65 -16.50
C TRP A 40 38.14 -9.37 -16.02
N PRO A 41 38.73 -8.61 -15.07
CA PRO A 41 38.15 -7.38 -14.53
C PRO A 41 38.18 -6.25 -15.56
N ALA A 42 37.27 -6.30 -16.53
CA ALA A 42 37.25 -5.43 -17.69
C ALA A 42 36.02 -4.51 -17.74
N ILE A 43 34.97 -4.76 -16.96
CA ILE A 43 33.78 -3.90 -16.95
C ILE A 43 34.10 -2.62 -16.17
N SER A 44 34.22 -1.48 -16.86
CA SER A 44 34.51 -0.17 -16.24
C SER A 44 33.24 0.58 -15.85
N LYS A 45 32.16 0.43 -16.62
CA LYS A 45 30.83 0.94 -16.28
C LYS A 45 29.86 -0.24 -16.21
N ARG A 46 29.23 -0.45 -15.05
CA ARG A 46 28.24 -1.50 -14.83
C ARG A 46 27.05 -1.32 -15.78
N PRO A 47 26.38 -2.42 -16.18
CA PRO A 47 25.23 -2.35 -17.07
C PRO A 47 24.06 -1.62 -16.45
N SER A 48 23.41 -0.81 -17.27
CA SER A 48 22.05 -0.31 -17.05
C SER A 48 21.12 -1.07 -17.97
N LEU A 49 20.09 -1.72 -17.41
CA LEU A 49 19.04 -2.41 -18.15
C LEU A 49 17.80 -1.52 -18.26
N ALA A 50 17.17 -1.50 -19.42
CA ALA A 50 15.91 -0.75 -19.64
C ALA A 50 14.98 -1.54 -20.56
N ILE A 51 13.70 -1.63 -20.19
CA ILE A 51 12.63 -2.19 -21.02
C ILE A 51 11.38 -1.34 -20.81
N GLN A 52 10.71 -0.96 -21.90
CA GLN A 52 9.44 -0.25 -21.85
C GLN A 52 8.33 -1.27 -22.06
N LEU A 53 7.54 -1.50 -21.01
CA LEU A 53 6.52 -2.55 -21.01
C LEU A 53 5.16 -2.07 -21.54
N PHE A 54 4.75 -0.84 -21.20
CA PHE A 54 3.53 -0.22 -21.70
C PHE A 54 3.53 1.29 -21.40
N ASP A 55 2.63 2.00 -22.06
CA ASP A 55 2.41 3.46 -22.03
C ASP A 55 1.24 3.90 -21.14
N GLY A 56 0.51 2.95 -20.55
CA GLY A 56 -0.69 3.17 -19.72
C GLY A 56 -1.98 2.70 -20.40
N ASP A 57 -2.08 2.97 -21.71
CA ASP A 57 -3.30 2.74 -22.50
C ASP A 57 -3.16 1.57 -23.50
N PHE A 58 -2.03 0.85 -23.47
CA PHE A 58 -1.73 -0.29 -24.35
C PHE A 58 -1.71 0.08 -25.84
N SER A 59 -1.39 1.34 -26.16
CA SER A 59 -1.34 1.81 -27.54
C SER A 59 -0.01 1.42 -28.20
N GLU A 60 1.08 1.53 -27.44
CA GLU A 60 2.42 1.10 -27.84
C GLU A 60 2.71 -0.37 -27.52
N ASP A 61 3.56 -0.97 -28.35
CA ASP A 61 4.10 -2.32 -28.14
C ASP A 61 5.22 -2.32 -27.09
N VAL A 62 5.44 -3.47 -26.45
CA VAL A 62 6.63 -3.70 -25.63
C VAL A 62 7.89 -3.51 -26.47
N ALA A 63 8.68 -2.50 -26.14
CA ALA A 63 9.98 -2.27 -26.77
C ALA A 63 10.98 -3.37 -26.35
N PRO A 64 11.89 -3.79 -27.22
CA PRO A 64 12.92 -4.76 -26.85
C PRO A 64 13.76 -4.23 -25.68
N GLY A 65 14.08 -5.11 -24.73
CA GLY A 65 14.97 -4.74 -23.63
C GLY A 65 16.35 -4.35 -24.13
N SER A 66 16.97 -3.35 -23.51
CA SER A 66 18.32 -2.90 -23.84
C SER A 66 19.25 -2.94 -22.62
N ALA A 67 20.54 -3.11 -22.89
CA ALA A 67 21.62 -3.09 -21.90
C ALA A 67 22.75 -2.19 -22.39
N SER A 68 23.14 -1.19 -21.58
CA SER A 68 24.26 -0.30 -21.90
C SER A 68 25.36 -0.38 -20.83
N PHE A 69 26.60 -0.64 -21.26
CA PHE A 69 27.76 -0.81 -20.38
C PHE A 69 29.08 -0.50 -21.10
N VAL A 70 30.17 -0.36 -20.35
CA VAL A 70 31.50 -0.07 -20.90
C VAL A 70 32.49 -1.14 -20.46
N ILE A 71 33.28 -1.64 -21.41
CA ILE A 71 34.32 -2.65 -21.19
C ILE A 71 35.67 -2.08 -21.63
N ARG A 72 36.74 -2.38 -20.89
CA ARG A 72 38.11 -2.04 -21.28
C ARG A 72 38.68 -3.12 -22.20
N LEU A 73 39.02 -2.71 -23.42
CA LEU A 73 39.63 -3.57 -24.42
C LEU A 73 41.04 -3.99 -23.98
N ASP A 74 41.80 -3.12 -23.32
CA ASP A 74 43.14 -3.43 -22.79
C ASP A 74 43.13 -4.64 -21.84
N ALA A 75 42.14 -4.71 -20.97
CA ALA A 75 41.99 -5.83 -20.05
C ALA A 75 41.63 -7.13 -20.79
N LEU A 76 40.80 -7.04 -21.82
CA LEU A 76 40.42 -8.17 -22.67
C LEU A 76 41.52 -8.63 -23.64
N GLN A 77 42.49 -7.78 -23.98
CA GLN A 77 43.65 -8.18 -24.79
C GLN A 77 44.49 -9.28 -24.13
N ASN A 78 44.41 -9.43 -22.81
CA ASN A 78 45.02 -10.55 -22.08
C ASN A 78 44.35 -11.91 -22.37
N MET A 79 43.13 -11.91 -22.91
CA MET A 79 42.46 -13.13 -23.39
C MET A 79 42.85 -13.43 -24.84
N ASP A 80 42.80 -12.43 -25.70
CA ASP A 80 43.21 -12.53 -27.10
C ASP A 80 43.80 -11.20 -27.57
N GLY A 81 45.05 -11.22 -28.04
CA GLY A 81 45.75 -10.01 -28.49
C GLY A 81 45.06 -9.30 -29.66
N SER A 82 44.17 -10.00 -30.38
CA SER A 82 43.48 -9.52 -31.58
C SER A 82 42.20 -8.75 -31.29
N VAL A 83 41.78 -8.59 -30.02
CA VAL A 83 40.48 -8.03 -29.61
C VAL A 83 40.18 -6.65 -30.22
N ARG A 84 41.20 -5.82 -30.47
CA ARG A 84 41.05 -4.49 -31.09
C ARG A 84 40.62 -4.54 -32.55
N SER A 85 40.82 -5.67 -33.23
CA SER A 85 40.46 -5.87 -34.64
C SER A 85 39.07 -6.50 -34.82
N TYR A 86 38.35 -6.82 -33.73
CA TYR A 86 37.07 -7.52 -33.81
C TYR A 86 35.94 -6.63 -34.28
N ARG A 87 34.96 -7.25 -34.94
CA ARG A 87 33.67 -6.62 -35.28
C ARG A 87 32.66 -6.94 -34.19
N TRP A 88 32.19 -5.86 -33.55
CA TRP A 88 31.27 -5.94 -32.42
C TRP A 88 29.80 -5.85 -32.84
N ALA A 89 29.48 -5.31 -34.02
CA ALA A 89 28.12 -5.24 -34.52
C ALA A 89 27.47 -6.63 -34.58
N GLY A 90 26.26 -6.76 -33.99
CA GLY A 90 25.53 -8.02 -33.93
C GLY A 90 26.21 -9.12 -33.10
N ALA A 91 27.24 -8.81 -32.31
CA ALA A 91 27.87 -9.79 -31.43
C ALA A 91 26.88 -10.24 -30.34
N PRO A 92 26.73 -11.55 -30.08
CA PRO A 92 25.96 -12.02 -28.94
C PRO A 92 26.56 -11.53 -27.62
N VAL A 93 25.68 -11.08 -26.72
CA VAL A 93 26.01 -10.60 -25.37
C VAL A 93 25.12 -11.30 -24.37
N THR A 94 25.74 -11.85 -23.32
CA THR A 94 25.02 -12.39 -22.16
C THR A 94 25.57 -11.76 -20.89
N LEU A 95 24.69 -11.25 -20.03
CA LEU A 95 25.05 -10.67 -18.73
C LEU A 95 24.51 -11.53 -17.60
N TYR A 96 25.30 -11.65 -16.53
CA TYR A 96 24.96 -12.42 -15.34
C TYR A 96 25.14 -11.57 -14.09
N ALA A 97 24.28 -11.78 -13.10
CA ALA A 97 24.39 -11.17 -11.78
C ALA A 97 24.67 -12.24 -10.73
N ILE A 98 25.82 -12.14 -10.08
CA ILE A 98 26.26 -13.04 -9.02
C ILE A 98 26.07 -12.32 -7.67
N ASP A 99 25.34 -12.96 -6.76
CA ASP A 99 25.22 -12.45 -5.40
C ASP A 99 26.45 -12.82 -4.58
N THR A 100 27.04 -11.83 -3.91
CA THR A 100 28.10 -12.04 -2.93
C THR A 100 27.70 -12.92 -1.74
N ALA A 101 26.39 -13.09 -1.49
CA ALA A 101 25.87 -13.97 -0.44
C ALA A 101 25.92 -15.46 -0.81
N SER A 102 26.16 -15.80 -2.08
CA SER A 102 26.31 -17.19 -2.52
C SER A 102 27.49 -17.88 -1.83
N SER A 103 27.33 -19.16 -1.49
CA SER A 103 28.41 -20.00 -0.95
C SER A 103 29.56 -20.11 -1.95
N LEU A 104 30.76 -20.46 -1.45
CA LEU A 104 31.91 -20.75 -2.30
C LEU A 104 31.99 -22.26 -2.56
N ASN A 105 32.37 -22.63 -3.79
CA ASN A 105 32.67 -24.00 -4.16
C ASN A 105 34.07 -24.42 -3.66
N ALA A 106 34.42 -25.70 -3.85
CA ALA A 106 35.71 -26.25 -3.43
C ALA A 106 36.93 -25.55 -4.09
N ALA A 107 36.75 -24.89 -5.23
CA ALA A 107 37.78 -24.10 -5.91
C ALA A 107 37.89 -22.66 -5.37
N GLY A 108 37.09 -22.28 -4.37
CA GLY A 108 37.06 -20.95 -3.76
C GLY A 108 36.39 -19.88 -4.63
N SER A 109 35.58 -20.27 -5.61
CA SER A 109 34.76 -19.37 -6.43
C SER A 109 33.29 -19.40 -6.01
N TYR A 110 32.50 -18.39 -6.36
CA TYR A 110 31.05 -18.43 -6.08
C TYR A 110 30.41 -19.67 -6.71
N ASP A 111 29.67 -20.40 -5.87
CA ASP A 111 29.01 -21.65 -6.23
C ASP A 111 27.69 -21.36 -6.93
N VAL A 112 27.75 -21.28 -8.25
CA VAL A 112 26.62 -21.02 -9.13
C VAL A 112 26.48 -22.27 -9.98
N GLY A 113 25.65 -23.22 -9.52
CA GLY A 113 25.57 -24.57 -10.11
C GLY A 113 25.37 -24.57 -11.62
N ASP A 114 24.47 -23.71 -12.12
CA ASP A 114 24.33 -23.38 -13.54
C ASP A 114 24.35 -21.86 -13.72
N ILE A 115 25.32 -21.35 -14.47
CA ILE A 115 25.46 -19.92 -14.75
C ILE A 115 24.25 -19.37 -15.52
N ALA A 116 23.53 -20.20 -16.28
CA ALA A 116 22.31 -19.78 -16.97
C ALA A 116 21.20 -19.33 -16.01
N GLY A 117 21.18 -19.86 -14.78
CA GLY A 117 20.27 -19.42 -13.71
C GLY A 117 20.56 -18.02 -13.17
N ALA A 118 21.80 -17.54 -13.31
CA ALA A 118 22.22 -16.20 -12.90
C ALA A 118 22.11 -15.15 -14.04
N ARG A 119 21.57 -15.54 -15.19
CA ARG A 119 21.47 -14.69 -16.38
C ARG A 119 20.41 -13.60 -16.19
N ILE A 120 20.83 -12.36 -16.37
CA ILE A 120 19.95 -11.17 -16.27
C ILE A 120 19.67 -10.53 -17.62
N PHE A 121 20.50 -10.79 -18.64
CA PHE A 121 20.32 -10.24 -19.98
C PHE A 121 20.87 -11.19 -21.05
N LYS A 122 20.19 -11.33 -22.17
CA LYS A 122 20.67 -12.01 -23.38
C LYS A 122 20.23 -11.23 -24.61
N GLY A 123 21.19 -10.84 -25.43
CA GLY A 123 20.91 -10.04 -26.61
C GLY A 123 22.05 -9.98 -27.59
N ARG A 124 22.00 -9.02 -28.50
CA ARG A 124 23.05 -8.72 -29.47
C ARG A 124 23.44 -7.25 -29.42
N VAL A 125 24.69 -6.95 -29.74
CA VAL A 125 25.17 -5.57 -29.84
C VAL A 125 24.45 -4.86 -30.98
N GLN A 126 23.70 -3.82 -30.64
CA GLN A 126 23.00 -2.95 -31.58
C GLN A 126 23.91 -1.80 -32.02
N SER A 127 24.58 -1.15 -31.06
CA SER A 127 25.55 -0.10 -31.33
C SER A 127 26.75 -0.21 -30.39
N PHE A 128 27.90 0.27 -30.87
CA PHE A 128 29.13 0.30 -30.09
C PHE A 128 29.96 1.53 -30.44
N THR A 129 30.74 2.00 -29.47
CA THR A 129 31.69 3.10 -29.66
C THR A 129 32.99 2.75 -28.94
N GLY A 130 34.10 2.79 -29.67
CA GLY A 130 35.44 2.58 -29.11
C GLY A 130 36.15 3.92 -28.92
N GLU A 131 36.51 4.26 -27.69
CA GLU A 131 37.24 5.48 -27.35
C GLU A 131 38.22 5.23 -26.21
N GLY A 132 39.47 5.70 -26.33
CA GLY A 132 40.44 5.68 -25.23
C GLY A 132 40.72 4.29 -24.62
N GLY A 133 40.61 3.21 -25.40
CA GLY A 133 40.75 1.83 -24.91
C GLY A 133 39.50 1.23 -24.24
N GLY A 134 38.44 2.04 -24.06
CA GLY A 134 37.11 1.59 -23.68
C GLY A 134 36.23 1.28 -24.90
N LEU A 135 35.36 0.30 -24.75
CA LEU A 135 34.29 -0.04 -25.67
C LEU A 135 32.96 0.18 -24.95
N SER A 136 32.24 1.23 -25.33
CA SER A 136 30.85 1.42 -24.94
C SER A 136 29.98 0.53 -25.82
N VAL A 137 29.16 -0.31 -25.20
CA VAL A 137 28.28 -1.27 -25.87
C VAL A 137 26.85 -0.97 -25.46
N THR A 138 25.98 -0.87 -26.46
CA THR A 138 24.52 -0.93 -26.28
C THR A 138 24.03 -2.19 -26.98
N ALA A 139 23.52 -3.13 -26.20
CA ALA A 139 22.95 -4.38 -26.67
C ALA A 139 21.43 -4.34 -26.53
N GLU A 140 20.75 -5.02 -27.45
CA GLU A 140 19.30 -5.16 -27.48
C GLU A 140 18.96 -6.65 -27.39
N VAL A 141 17.86 -7.00 -26.73
CA VAL A 141 17.37 -8.38 -26.65
C VAL A 141 17.12 -8.93 -28.06
N ASP A 142 17.48 -10.20 -28.27
CA ASP A 142 17.32 -10.85 -29.57
C ASP A 142 15.85 -11.23 -29.81
N VAL A 143 15.17 -10.46 -30.65
CA VAL A 143 13.78 -10.71 -31.07
C VAL A 143 13.67 -11.52 -32.36
N GLU A 144 14.78 -11.74 -33.06
CA GLU A 144 14.85 -12.45 -34.35
C GLU A 144 14.13 -13.82 -34.33
N PRO A 145 14.23 -14.65 -33.27
CA PRO A 145 13.54 -15.94 -33.22
C PRO A 145 12.01 -15.87 -33.27
N PHE A 146 11.41 -14.70 -32.98
CA PHE A 146 9.96 -14.50 -32.94
C PHE A 146 9.45 -13.69 -34.14
N ASN A 147 10.34 -13.18 -34.99
CA ASN A 147 9.99 -12.56 -36.26
C ASN A 147 9.76 -13.59 -37.38
N ILE A 148 9.67 -14.87 -37.01
CA ILE A 148 9.26 -15.93 -37.92
C ILE A 148 7.80 -15.74 -38.33
N ASP A 149 7.55 -16.03 -39.59
CA ASP A 149 6.23 -16.07 -40.18
C ASP A 149 5.29 -17.02 -39.43
N VAL A 150 3.99 -16.74 -39.44
CA VAL A 150 2.97 -17.63 -38.84
C VAL A 150 2.50 -18.65 -39.87
N LEU A 151 2.15 -18.22 -41.08
CA LEU A 151 1.76 -19.12 -42.17
C LEU A 151 3.02 -19.64 -42.88
N ALA A 152 3.16 -20.96 -43.00
CA ALA A 152 4.35 -21.62 -43.58
C ALA A 152 4.07 -22.32 -44.91
N GLN A 153 2.80 -22.57 -45.21
CA GLN A 153 2.38 -23.38 -46.33
C GLN A 153 1.70 -22.50 -47.37
N GLU A 154 2.07 -22.71 -48.63
CA GLU A 154 1.46 -22.07 -49.79
C GLU A 154 0.88 -23.16 -50.69
N TYR A 155 -0.16 -22.81 -51.44
CA TYR A 155 -0.66 -23.66 -52.52
C TYR A 155 0.38 -23.76 -53.63
N THR A 156 0.72 -24.98 -54.05
CA THR A 156 1.70 -25.18 -55.13
C THR A 156 1.10 -24.98 -56.53
N GLY A 157 -0.23 -25.04 -56.66
CA GLY A 157 -0.97 -24.83 -57.90
C GLY A 157 -0.89 -25.99 -58.89
N THR A 158 -0.63 -27.21 -58.40
CA THR A 158 -0.47 -28.43 -59.23
C THR A 158 -1.77 -29.13 -59.57
N GLY A 159 -2.91 -28.65 -59.06
CA GLY A 159 -4.20 -29.33 -59.08
C GLY A 159 -4.50 -30.05 -57.76
N ASP A 160 -5.67 -30.69 -57.69
CA ASP A 160 -6.10 -31.51 -56.56
C ASP A 160 -6.11 -30.79 -55.19
N ASP A 161 -5.40 -31.34 -54.19
CA ASP A 161 -5.33 -30.82 -52.83
C ASP A 161 -4.43 -29.56 -52.71
N GLU A 162 -3.74 -29.22 -53.80
CA GLU A 162 -2.83 -28.08 -53.90
C GLU A 162 -3.39 -26.91 -54.74
N GLY A 163 -4.63 -27.02 -55.20
CA GLY A 163 -5.29 -25.94 -55.94
C GLY A 163 -4.86 -25.84 -57.40
N GLY A 164 -5.66 -25.14 -58.21
CA GLY A 164 -5.30 -24.79 -59.58
C GLY A 164 -4.14 -23.79 -59.66
N ALA A 165 -3.64 -23.54 -60.87
CA ALA A 165 -2.54 -22.60 -61.11
C ALA A 165 -2.82 -21.17 -60.63
N ASP A 166 -4.11 -20.80 -60.52
CA ASP A 166 -4.61 -19.54 -59.99
C ASP A 166 -4.35 -19.36 -58.49
N LEU A 167 -4.20 -20.45 -57.73
CA LEU A 167 -3.93 -20.42 -56.30
C LEU A 167 -2.43 -20.46 -55.98
N LYS A 168 -1.56 -20.68 -56.97
CA LYS A 168 -0.11 -20.84 -56.74
C LYS A 168 0.50 -19.67 -55.95
N GLY A 169 1.19 -20.00 -54.86
CA GLY A 169 1.84 -19.02 -53.97
C GLY A 169 0.90 -18.33 -52.98
N ARG A 170 -0.41 -18.60 -53.03
CA ARG A 170 -1.34 -18.12 -52.01
C ARG A 170 -1.10 -18.90 -50.72
N LEU A 171 -1.03 -18.19 -49.59
CA LEU A 171 -0.87 -18.80 -48.27
C LEU A 171 -2.11 -19.61 -47.90
N LYS A 172 -1.88 -20.81 -47.35
CA LYS A 172 -2.95 -21.67 -46.85
C LYS A 172 -3.44 -21.14 -45.49
N PRO A 173 -4.77 -20.99 -45.26
CA PRO A 173 -5.28 -20.43 -44.01
C PRO A 173 -4.97 -21.31 -42.78
N TRP A 174 -4.99 -20.72 -41.60
CA TRP A 174 -4.94 -21.45 -40.33
C TRP A 174 -6.00 -20.91 -39.35
N ILE A 175 -6.84 -21.80 -38.85
CA ILE A 175 -7.98 -21.47 -37.99
C ILE A 175 -7.76 -22.01 -36.59
N PHE A 176 -8.08 -21.22 -35.56
CA PHE A 176 -8.13 -21.64 -34.16
C PHE A 176 -9.46 -21.26 -33.51
N GLY A 177 -9.85 -22.02 -32.48
CA GLY A 177 -11.13 -21.85 -31.81
C GLY A 177 -12.32 -22.21 -32.71
N ARG A 178 -13.50 -21.69 -32.38
CA ARG A 178 -14.74 -21.91 -33.14
C ARG A 178 -15.06 -20.70 -33.99
N ALA A 179 -14.53 -20.67 -35.21
CA ALA A 179 -14.72 -19.57 -36.14
C ALA A 179 -16.04 -19.74 -36.89
N LEU A 180 -16.91 -18.71 -36.85
CA LEU A 180 -18.23 -18.75 -37.49
C LEU A 180 -18.22 -18.06 -38.85
N ASN A 181 -19.03 -18.58 -39.79
CA ASN A 181 -19.17 -18.02 -41.14
C ASN A 181 -17.81 -17.77 -41.83
N VAL A 182 -16.90 -18.72 -41.78
CA VAL A 182 -15.61 -18.64 -42.47
C VAL A 182 -15.84 -18.94 -43.95
N GLU A 183 -15.27 -18.12 -44.85
CA GLU A 183 -15.24 -18.43 -46.28
C GLU A 183 -14.04 -19.34 -46.57
N PRO A 184 -14.23 -20.54 -47.15
CA PRO A 184 -13.14 -21.43 -47.50
C PRO A 184 -12.51 -21.06 -48.86
N VAL A 185 -11.31 -21.59 -49.11
CA VAL A 185 -10.68 -21.51 -50.43
C VAL A 185 -11.17 -22.68 -51.29
N LEU A 186 -11.73 -22.41 -52.47
CA LEU A 186 -12.07 -23.45 -53.44
C LEU A 186 -10.81 -24.01 -54.08
N ILE A 187 -10.38 -25.21 -53.68
CA ILE A 187 -9.12 -25.81 -54.16
C ILE A 187 -9.35 -26.66 -55.42
N ASN A 188 -10.48 -27.34 -55.52
CA ASN A 188 -10.81 -28.16 -56.68
C ASN A 188 -12.24 -27.84 -57.13
N GLY A 189 -12.36 -27.09 -58.23
CA GLY A 189 -13.64 -26.72 -58.83
C GLY A 189 -14.32 -27.85 -59.63
N VAL A 190 -13.61 -28.94 -59.95
CA VAL A 190 -14.21 -30.10 -60.63
C VAL A 190 -14.92 -30.99 -59.61
N GLU A 191 -14.26 -31.25 -58.49
CA GLU A 191 -14.76 -32.12 -57.42
C GLU A 191 -15.48 -31.35 -56.30
N ASN A 192 -15.53 -30.02 -56.39
CA ASN A 192 -16.13 -29.10 -55.42
C ASN A 192 -15.56 -29.23 -54.01
N VAL A 193 -14.23 -29.35 -53.93
CA VAL A 193 -13.49 -29.42 -52.67
C VAL A 193 -13.05 -28.03 -52.26
N VAL A 194 -13.37 -27.68 -51.02
CA VAL A 194 -13.01 -26.41 -50.38
C VAL A 194 -12.14 -26.65 -49.15
N GLN A 195 -11.21 -25.75 -48.88
CA GLN A 195 -10.31 -25.83 -47.74
C GLN A 195 -10.51 -24.64 -46.79
N PHE A 196 -10.71 -24.96 -45.51
CA PHE A 196 -10.81 -23.96 -44.44
C PHE A 196 -9.47 -23.73 -43.75
N SER A 197 -8.65 -24.77 -43.59
CA SER A 197 -7.38 -24.70 -42.85
C SER A 197 -6.35 -25.64 -43.48
N ALA A 198 -5.09 -25.24 -43.47
CA ALA A 198 -3.95 -26.06 -43.88
C ALA A 198 -3.66 -27.22 -42.92
N TYR A 199 -4.07 -27.05 -41.66
CA TYR A 199 -3.78 -27.95 -40.55
C TYR A 199 -5.04 -28.74 -40.13
N PRO A 200 -4.88 -29.89 -39.44
CA PRO A 200 -5.99 -30.66 -38.93
C PRO A 200 -6.94 -29.82 -38.08
N ILE A 201 -8.23 -29.93 -38.35
CA ILE A 201 -9.30 -29.23 -37.62
C ILE A 201 -10.04 -30.20 -36.70
N GLN A 202 -10.69 -29.66 -35.67
CA GLN A 202 -11.57 -30.43 -34.79
C GLN A 202 -12.85 -30.85 -35.53
N GLY A 203 -13.39 -29.97 -36.38
CA GLY A 203 -14.49 -30.30 -37.26
C GLY A 203 -15.16 -29.09 -37.89
N ILE A 204 -16.18 -29.35 -38.71
CA ILE A 204 -17.02 -28.33 -39.33
C ILE A 204 -18.44 -28.62 -38.85
N SER A 205 -19.04 -27.70 -38.10
CA SER A 205 -20.35 -27.92 -37.47
C SER A 205 -21.52 -27.61 -38.40
N ALA A 206 -21.33 -26.64 -39.31
CA ALA A 206 -22.34 -26.24 -40.26
C ALA A 206 -21.68 -25.71 -41.53
N LEU A 207 -22.34 -25.92 -42.66
CA LEU A 207 -21.98 -25.35 -43.95
C LEU A 207 -23.21 -24.59 -44.48
N TYR A 208 -22.95 -23.43 -45.06
CA TYR A 208 -23.94 -22.52 -45.59
C TYR A 208 -23.62 -22.23 -47.04
N GLU A 209 -24.66 -22.03 -47.84
CA GLU A 209 -24.56 -21.43 -49.15
C GLU A 209 -25.42 -20.18 -49.14
N ARG A 210 -24.83 -19.04 -49.53
CA ARG A 210 -25.53 -17.76 -49.56
C ARG A 210 -26.18 -17.40 -48.21
N GLY A 211 -25.52 -17.76 -47.11
CA GLY A 211 -26.01 -17.56 -45.74
C GLY A 211 -27.16 -18.48 -45.28
N ALA A 212 -27.66 -19.37 -46.14
CA ALA A 212 -28.69 -20.34 -45.78
C ALA A 212 -28.07 -21.68 -45.34
N ALA A 213 -28.59 -22.28 -44.26
CA ALA A 213 -28.13 -23.56 -43.71
C ALA A 213 -28.66 -24.77 -44.51
N SER A 214 -28.48 -24.74 -45.83
CA SER A 214 -29.18 -25.61 -46.78
C SER A 214 -28.61 -27.04 -46.87
N PHE A 215 -27.42 -27.30 -46.35
CA PHE A 215 -26.72 -28.58 -46.53
C PHE A 215 -26.96 -29.63 -45.43
N GLY A 216 -27.60 -29.25 -44.32
CA GLY A 216 -27.77 -30.11 -43.14
C GLY A 216 -26.44 -30.60 -42.55
N SER A 217 -26.47 -31.70 -41.81
CA SER A 217 -25.26 -32.30 -41.22
C SER A 217 -24.41 -33.04 -42.27
N SER A 218 -23.09 -32.99 -42.10
CA SER A 218 -22.12 -33.75 -42.90
C SER A 218 -22.48 -35.24 -42.93
N ILE A 219 -22.29 -35.89 -44.08
CA ILE A 219 -22.55 -37.33 -44.26
C ILE A 219 -21.41 -38.22 -43.80
N GLY A 220 -20.24 -37.67 -43.49
CA GLY A 220 -19.08 -38.42 -43.04
C GLY A 220 -17.79 -37.62 -43.01
N ASN A 221 -16.79 -38.15 -42.31
CA ASN A 221 -15.42 -37.64 -42.27
C ASN A 221 -14.46 -38.70 -42.84
N TYR A 222 -13.62 -38.29 -43.79
CA TYR A 222 -12.66 -39.13 -44.48
C TYR A 222 -11.23 -38.82 -44.02
N ALA A 223 -10.31 -39.79 -44.09
CA ALA A 223 -8.97 -39.63 -43.54
C ALA A 223 -8.03 -38.86 -44.48
N THR A 224 -8.25 -38.98 -45.79
CA THR A 224 -7.42 -38.33 -46.81
C THR A 224 -8.24 -37.58 -47.86
N TYR A 225 -7.57 -36.77 -48.68
CA TYR A 225 -8.19 -36.08 -49.80
C TYR A 225 -8.73 -37.08 -50.84
N GLU A 226 -7.97 -38.13 -51.14
CA GLU A 226 -8.32 -39.15 -52.14
C GLU A 226 -9.59 -39.90 -51.73
N GLU A 227 -9.73 -40.25 -50.44
CA GLU A 227 -10.94 -40.88 -49.91
C GLU A 227 -12.15 -39.93 -49.98
N LEU A 228 -11.95 -38.63 -49.71
CA LEU A 228 -13.01 -37.62 -49.78
C LEU A 228 -13.51 -37.41 -51.22
N VAL A 229 -12.61 -37.43 -52.20
CA VAL A 229 -12.96 -37.29 -53.62
C VAL A 229 -13.62 -38.56 -54.16
N ALA A 230 -13.16 -39.74 -53.75
CA ALA A 230 -13.76 -41.01 -54.16
C ALA A 230 -15.16 -41.26 -53.56
N ALA A 231 -15.53 -40.54 -52.49
CA ALA A 231 -16.83 -40.68 -51.84
C ALA A 231 -18.01 -40.31 -52.76
N THR A 232 -19.10 -41.07 -52.68
CA THR A 232 -20.36 -40.70 -53.34
C THR A 232 -21.15 -39.75 -52.45
N ILE A 233 -21.16 -38.45 -52.78
CA ILE A 233 -21.87 -37.41 -52.03
C ILE A 233 -23.07 -36.95 -52.86
N PRO A 234 -24.32 -37.15 -52.39
CA PRO A 234 -25.50 -36.65 -53.10
C PRO A 234 -25.53 -35.13 -53.19
N ALA A 235 -26.16 -34.58 -54.24
CA ALA A 235 -26.41 -33.16 -54.37
C ALA A 235 -27.16 -32.60 -53.15
N GLY A 236 -26.76 -31.42 -52.68
CA GLY A 236 -27.29 -30.82 -51.44
C GLY A 236 -26.75 -31.44 -50.15
N ARG A 237 -25.81 -32.40 -50.22
CA ARG A 237 -25.07 -32.94 -49.07
C ARG A 237 -23.58 -32.63 -49.20
N TRP A 238 -22.85 -32.85 -48.12
CA TRP A 238 -21.43 -32.56 -48.01
C TRP A 238 -20.74 -33.52 -47.06
N ALA A 239 -19.44 -33.69 -47.23
CA ALA A 239 -18.58 -34.48 -46.36
C ALA A 239 -17.30 -33.72 -46.00
N THR A 240 -16.55 -34.21 -45.01
CA THR A 240 -15.35 -33.53 -44.50
C THR A 240 -14.10 -34.40 -44.56
N CYS A 241 -12.94 -33.76 -44.55
CA CYS A 241 -11.67 -34.37 -44.18
C CYS A 241 -11.01 -33.50 -43.12
N HIS A 242 -11.22 -33.85 -41.85
CA HIS A 242 -10.71 -33.09 -40.71
C HIS A 242 -9.18 -33.07 -40.66
N ALA A 243 -8.52 -34.14 -41.09
CA ALA A 243 -7.07 -34.23 -41.14
C ALA A 243 -6.42 -33.19 -42.07
N ARG A 244 -7.15 -32.74 -43.09
CA ARG A 244 -6.69 -31.76 -44.09
C ARG A 244 -7.42 -30.42 -44.04
N GLY A 245 -8.36 -30.25 -43.11
CA GLY A 245 -9.15 -29.01 -42.96
C GLY A 245 -10.08 -28.73 -44.14
N MET A 246 -10.63 -29.78 -44.79
CA MET A 246 -11.38 -29.68 -46.05
C MET A 246 -12.84 -30.12 -45.90
N ALA A 247 -13.67 -29.63 -46.81
CA ALA A 247 -15.01 -30.12 -47.08
C ALA A 247 -15.21 -30.34 -48.58
N ARG A 248 -16.07 -31.30 -48.94
CA ARG A 248 -16.49 -31.53 -50.32
C ARG A 248 -17.99 -31.43 -50.45
N LEU A 249 -18.45 -30.68 -51.44
CA LEU A 249 -19.85 -30.51 -51.79
C LEU A 249 -20.27 -31.59 -52.80
N GLY A 250 -21.49 -32.13 -52.66
CA GLY A 250 -22.04 -33.11 -53.61
C GLY A 250 -22.52 -32.52 -54.94
N ALA A 251 -22.46 -31.19 -55.09
CA ALA A 251 -22.76 -30.46 -56.33
C ALA A 251 -21.94 -29.16 -56.38
N PRO A 252 -21.75 -28.56 -57.57
CA PRO A 252 -21.08 -27.27 -57.69
C PRO A 252 -21.76 -26.18 -56.87
N PRO A 253 -21.00 -25.32 -56.18
CA PRO A 253 -21.56 -24.21 -55.43
C PRO A 253 -22.23 -23.22 -56.40
N PHE A 254 -23.46 -22.83 -56.09
CA PHE A 254 -24.23 -21.80 -56.79
C PHE A 254 -23.86 -20.39 -56.31
N GLY A 255 -23.42 -20.25 -55.06
CA GLY A 255 -23.01 -18.97 -54.49
C GLY A 255 -21.89 -19.09 -53.46
N VAL A 256 -21.72 -18.03 -52.66
CA VAL A 256 -20.67 -17.98 -51.62
C VAL A 256 -20.93 -19.08 -50.59
N ILE A 257 -19.91 -19.89 -50.34
CA ILE A 257 -19.92 -20.92 -49.30
C ILE A 257 -19.31 -20.35 -48.04
N THR A 258 -19.97 -20.57 -46.91
CA THR A 258 -19.38 -20.30 -45.59
C THR A 258 -19.56 -21.49 -44.66
N GLY A 259 -18.71 -21.60 -43.65
CA GLY A 259 -18.79 -22.69 -42.68
C GLY A 259 -18.44 -22.26 -41.27
N ASP A 260 -19.04 -22.95 -40.30
CA ASP A 260 -18.68 -22.85 -38.90
C ASP A 260 -17.63 -23.94 -38.60
N VAL A 261 -16.42 -23.51 -38.26
CA VAL A 261 -15.24 -24.38 -38.15
C VAL A 261 -14.72 -24.37 -36.72
N ASP A 262 -14.65 -25.55 -36.12
CA ASP A 262 -13.83 -25.80 -34.94
C ASP A 262 -12.41 -26.09 -35.44
N GLY A 263 -11.51 -25.12 -35.29
CA GLY A 263 -10.18 -25.05 -35.91
C GLY A 263 -9.14 -26.05 -35.38
N ASP A 264 -7.86 -25.65 -35.36
CA ASP A 264 -6.69 -26.49 -35.10
C ASP A 264 -6.91 -27.50 -33.98
N ASN A 265 -6.67 -28.77 -34.29
CA ASN A 265 -6.73 -29.88 -33.34
C ASN A 265 -5.39 -30.64 -33.24
N GLY A 266 -4.35 -30.20 -33.95
CA GLY A 266 -3.05 -30.90 -33.90
C GLY A 266 -2.33 -30.75 -32.55
N GLY A 267 -2.82 -29.90 -31.64
CA GLY A 267 -2.42 -29.81 -30.23
C GLY A 267 -3.60 -30.02 -29.26
N GLY A 268 -4.69 -30.64 -29.73
CA GLY A 268 -6.00 -30.58 -29.10
C GLY A 268 -6.79 -29.33 -29.54
N PHE A 269 -8.09 -29.28 -29.23
CA PHE A 269 -8.93 -28.14 -29.57
C PHE A 269 -8.66 -26.95 -28.64
N LEU A 270 -7.77 -26.06 -29.08
CA LEU A 270 -7.33 -24.90 -28.31
C LEU A 270 -8.22 -23.68 -28.55
N ARG A 271 -8.65 -23.04 -27.46
CA ARG A 271 -9.49 -21.82 -27.51
C ARG A 271 -8.97 -20.67 -26.65
N LYS A 272 -7.82 -20.82 -25.99
CA LYS A 272 -7.28 -19.78 -25.10
C LYS A 272 -6.09 -19.09 -25.75
N THR A 273 -5.94 -17.79 -25.50
CA THR A 273 -4.94 -16.94 -26.14
C THR A 273 -3.51 -17.46 -25.95
N GLY A 274 -3.09 -17.72 -24.71
CA GLY A 274 -1.75 -18.19 -24.40
C GLY A 274 -1.47 -19.57 -24.99
N ALA A 275 -2.42 -20.50 -24.90
CA ALA A 275 -2.31 -21.82 -25.50
C ALA A 275 -2.19 -21.77 -27.04
N ILE A 276 -2.94 -20.89 -27.72
CA ILE A 276 -2.87 -20.71 -29.17
C ILE A 276 -1.50 -20.13 -29.58
N ILE A 277 -0.99 -19.11 -28.88
CA ILE A 277 0.33 -18.54 -29.17
C ILE A 277 1.44 -19.60 -29.01
N GLN A 278 1.39 -20.40 -27.93
CA GLN A 278 2.34 -21.49 -27.71
C GLN A 278 2.26 -22.56 -28.80
N ARG A 279 1.05 -22.91 -29.25
CA ARG A 279 0.84 -23.85 -30.35
C ARG A 279 1.46 -23.37 -31.65
N ILE A 280 1.27 -22.10 -32.00
CA ILE A 280 1.87 -21.50 -33.21
C ILE A 280 3.39 -21.51 -33.09
N ALA A 281 3.93 -21.07 -31.95
CA ALA A 281 5.37 -21.05 -31.70
C ALA A 281 6.01 -22.46 -31.83
N ALA A 282 5.35 -23.49 -31.28
CA ALA A 282 5.81 -24.87 -31.36
C ALA A 282 5.83 -25.41 -32.81
N VAL A 283 4.76 -25.18 -33.57
CA VAL A 283 4.67 -25.61 -34.99
C VAL A 283 5.70 -24.87 -35.85
N ARG A 284 6.00 -23.61 -35.54
CA ARG A 284 7.02 -22.82 -36.23
C ARG A 284 8.46 -23.10 -35.76
N GLY A 285 8.66 -24.03 -34.82
CA GLY A 285 9.98 -24.49 -34.41
C GLY A 285 10.68 -23.59 -33.38
N VAL A 286 9.95 -22.71 -32.69
CA VAL A 286 10.51 -21.94 -31.57
C VAL A 286 10.83 -22.89 -30.42
N SER A 287 12.08 -22.85 -29.94
CA SER A 287 12.50 -23.65 -28.79
C SER A 287 11.69 -23.29 -27.55
N SER A 288 11.22 -24.30 -26.81
CA SER A 288 10.47 -24.11 -25.56
C SER A 288 11.23 -23.30 -24.51
N GLY A 289 12.57 -23.33 -24.53
CA GLY A 289 13.40 -22.51 -23.62
C GLY A 289 13.35 -20.99 -23.89
N LEU A 290 12.84 -20.60 -25.06
CA LEU A 290 12.60 -19.22 -25.48
C LEU A 290 11.15 -18.78 -25.25
N ILE A 291 10.31 -19.63 -24.65
CA ILE A 291 8.92 -19.32 -24.35
C ILE A 291 8.74 -19.34 -22.83
N ASP A 292 8.27 -18.25 -22.25
CA ASP A 292 7.82 -18.24 -20.86
C ASP A 292 6.42 -18.86 -20.76
N ALA A 293 6.37 -20.19 -20.76
CA ALA A 293 5.12 -20.95 -20.68
C ALA A 293 4.30 -20.63 -19.43
N ALA A 294 4.94 -20.22 -18.33
CA ALA A 294 4.25 -19.85 -17.10
C ALA A 294 3.48 -18.54 -17.27
N SER A 295 4.06 -17.55 -17.96
CA SER A 295 3.36 -16.29 -18.27
C SER A 295 2.09 -16.51 -19.11
N PHE A 296 2.16 -17.36 -20.14
CA PHE A 296 1.01 -17.69 -20.98
C PHE A 296 -0.05 -18.51 -20.24
N ALA A 297 0.36 -19.45 -19.39
CA ALA A 297 -0.58 -20.19 -18.54
C ALA A 297 -1.28 -19.26 -17.53
N ALA A 298 -0.55 -18.29 -16.97
CA ALA A 298 -1.12 -17.28 -16.07
C ALA A 298 -2.10 -16.35 -16.82
N LEU A 299 -1.81 -15.98 -18.07
CA LEU A 299 -2.73 -15.24 -18.93
C LEU A 299 -4.03 -16.04 -19.16
N ASP A 300 -3.92 -17.31 -19.52
CA ASP A 300 -5.05 -18.21 -19.77
C ASP A 300 -5.90 -18.51 -18.52
N LEU A 301 -5.29 -18.38 -17.34
CA LEU A 301 -5.99 -18.46 -16.05
C LEU A 301 -6.72 -17.15 -15.74
N ALA A 302 -6.07 -16.00 -16.00
CA ALA A 302 -6.63 -14.68 -15.72
C ALA A 302 -7.72 -14.26 -16.70
N VAL A 303 -7.67 -14.77 -17.94
CA VAL A 303 -8.61 -14.47 -19.04
C VAL A 303 -9.02 -15.79 -19.70
N PRO A 304 -9.82 -16.63 -19.02
CA PRO A 304 -10.19 -17.96 -19.51
C PRO A 304 -11.31 -17.90 -20.58
N TYR A 305 -11.28 -16.89 -21.45
CA TYR A 305 -12.31 -16.66 -22.45
C TYR A 305 -11.92 -17.31 -23.77
N PRO A 306 -12.85 -18.06 -24.41
CA PRO A 306 -12.62 -18.63 -25.72
C PRO A 306 -12.38 -17.53 -26.77
N ILE A 307 -11.30 -17.65 -27.54
CA ILE A 307 -11.04 -16.86 -28.74
C ILE A 307 -11.17 -17.73 -29.98
N ASN A 308 -11.57 -17.09 -31.08
CA ASN A 308 -11.68 -17.72 -32.39
C ASN A 308 -10.95 -16.83 -33.39
N ILE A 309 -10.00 -17.38 -34.15
CA ILE A 309 -9.15 -16.62 -35.08
C ILE A 309 -8.96 -17.39 -36.39
N VAL A 310 -9.14 -16.70 -37.50
CA VAL A 310 -8.78 -17.17 -38.85
C VAL A 310 -7.60 -16.32 -39.31
N ILE A 311 -6.51 -16.98 -39.70
CA ILE A 311 -5.29 -16.36 -40.19
C ILE A 311 -5.15 -16.72 -41.66
N THR A 312 -5.36 -15.74 -42.55
CA THR A 312 -5.26 -15.88 -44.01
C THR A 312 -4.10 -15.08 -44.60
N GLU A 313 -3.62 -14.08 -43.86
CA GLU A 313 -2.54 -13.18 -44.27
C GLU A 313 -1.31 -13.42 -43.41
N GLN A 314 -0.14 -13.14 -43.97
CA GLN A 314 1.11 -13.33 -43.26
C GLN A 314 1.27 -12.31 -42.13
N THR A 315 1.76 -12.79 -41.00
CA THR A 315 2.21 -11.96 -39.88
C THR A 315 3.34 -12.67 -39.15
N SER A 316 4.12 -11.95 -38.36
CA SER A 316 5.14 -12.57 -37.51
C SER A 316 4.52 -13.12 -36.22
N LEU A 317 5.16 -14.10 -35.60
CA LEU A 317 4.70 -14.66 -34.32
C LEU A 317 4.64 -13.58 -33.22
N LEU A 318 5.63 -12.68 -33.15
CA LEU A 318 5.66 -11.61 -32.17
C LEU A 318 4.49 -10.63 -32.35
N GLU A 319 4.22 -10.22 -33.59
CA GLU A 319 3.12 -9.30 -33.90
C GLU A 319 1.76 -9.94 -33.60
N LEU A 320 1.59 -11.21 -33.97
CA LEU A 320 0.39 -11.95 -33.64
C LEU A 320 0.19 -12.07 -32.13
N ALA A 321 1.25 -12.37 -31.38
CA ALA A 321 1.19 -12.47 -29.92
C ALA A 321 0.77 -11.13 -29.28
N ARG A 322 1.30 -10.00 -29.75
CA ARG A 322 0.90 -8.65 -29.33
C ARG A 322 -0.57 -8.39 -29.65
N ARG A 323 -1.00 -8.65 -30.89
CA ARG A 323 -2.39 -8.49 -31.33
C ARG A 323 -3.38 -9.30 -30.49
N LEU A 324 -3.00 -10.52 -30.12
CA LEU A 324 -3.84 -11.41 -29.31
C LEU A 324 -3.83 -11.07 -27.82
N ALA A 325 -2.73 -10.51 -27.29
CA ALA A 325 -2.62 -10.12 -25.88
C ALA A 325 -3.38 -8.83 -25.56
N ARG A 326 -3.40 -7.84 -26.48
CA ARG A 326 -4.03 -6.52 -26.27
C ARG A 326 -5.50 -6.62 -25.81
N PRO A 327 -6.40 -7.40 -26.44
CA PRO A 327 -7.79 -7.56 -25.99
C PRO A 327 -7.94 -8.19 -24.60
N CYS A 328 -6.90 -8.87 -24.10
CA CYS A 328 -6.87 -9.45 -22.76
C CYS A 328 -6.40 -8.45 -21.69
N ASN A 329 -6.24 -7.16 -22.03
CA ASN A 329 -5.53 -6.16 -21.22
C ASN A 329 -4.16 -6.66 -20.78
N ALA A 330 -3.45 -7.30 -21.72
CA ALA A 330 -2.13 -7.88 -21.53
C ALA A 330 -1.16 -7.31 -22.58
N GLN A 331 0.11 -7.31 -22.25
CA GLN A 331 1.19 -7.01 -23.17
C GLN A 331 1.99 -8.27 -23.46
N ALA A 332 2.37 -8.45 -24.72
CA ALA A 332 3.29 -9.50 -25.14
C ALA A 332 4.59 -8.88 -25.65
N GLY A 333 5.71 -9.50 -25.30
CA GLY A 333 7.03 -9.01 -25.66
C GLY A 333 8.11 -10.02 -25.34
N VAL A 334 9.36 -9.59 -25.44
CA VAL A 334 10.52 -10.42 -25.12
C VAL A 334 11.19 -9.89 -23.86
N ASP A 335 11.38 -10.77 -22.87
CA ASP A 335 12.00 -10.42 -21.60
C ASP A 335 13.50 -10.12 -21.77
N PHE A 336 14.16 -9.63 -20.71
CA PHE A 336 15.60 -9.37 -20.77
C PHE A 336 16.45 -10.61 -21.12
N THR A 337 15.93 -11.81 -20.90
CA THR A 337 16.65 -13.07 -21.15
C THR A 337 16.41 -13.66 -22.54
N GLY A 338 15.61 -13.00 -23.38
CA GLY A 338 15.26 -13.43 -24.73
C GLY A 338 14.07 -14.39 -24.81
N ARG A 339 13.19 -14.41 -23.80
CA ARG A 339 11.98 -15.25 -23.80
C ARG A 339 10.74 -14.46 -24.15
N LEU A 340 9.90 -15.02 -25.02
CA LEU A 340 8.57 -14.49 -25.31
C LEU A 340 7.67 -14.70 -24.09
N PHE A 341 7.06 -13.62 -23.62
CA PHE A 341 6.11 -13.62 -22.51
C PHE A 341 4.83 -12.86 -22.88
N ALA A 342 3.76 -13.13 -22.14
CA ALA A 342 2.57 -12.28 -22.14
C ALA A 342 2.06 -12.09 -20.71
N VAL A 343 1.85 -10.85 -20.27
CA VAL A 343 1.45 -10.55 -18.89
C VAL A 343 0.41 -9.44 -18.83
N ARG A 344 -0.53 -9.57 -17.90
CA ARG A 344 -1.48 -8.51 -17.55
C ARG A 344 -0.85 -7.64 -16.47
N PRO A 345 -0.71 -6.32 -16.67
CA PRO A 345 -0.36 -5.41 -15.59
C PRO A 345 -1.49 -5.45 -14.54
N THR A 346 -1.16 -5.88 -13.33
CA THR A 346 -2.08 -5.87 -12.19
C THR A 346 -1.46 -5.13 -11.03
N ILE A 347 -2.29 -4.42 -10.26
CA ILE A 347 -1.86 -3.78 -9.02
C ILE A 347 -2.05 -4.81 -7.90
N GLY A 348 -0.94 -5.40 -7.46
CA GLY A 348 -0.91 -6.38 -6.37
C GLY A 348 -0.53 -5.78 -5.03
N SER A 349 -0.34 -6.64 -4.03
CA SER A 349 0.29 -6.24 -2.77
C SER A 349 1.73 -5.79 -3.04
N PRO A 350 2.20 -4.70 -2.40
CA PRO A 350 3.54 -4.18 -2.62
C PRO A 350 4.58 -5.19 -2.12
N ALA A 351 5.38 -5.74 -3.06
CA ALA A 351 6.52 -6.60 -2.73
C ALA A 351 7.77 -5.82 -2.30
N LEU A 352 7.86 -4.54 -2.70
CA LEU A 352 8.96 -3.64 -2.39
C LEU A 352 8.45 -2.20 -2.33
N THR A 353 8.89 -1.44 -1.32
CA THR A 353 8.59 -0.01 -1.22
C THR A 353 9.78 0.81 -1.72
N LEU A 354 9.61 1.47 -2.87
CA LEU A 354 10.58 2.42 -3.40
C LEU A 354 10.29 3.82 -2.84
N HIS A 355 11.25 4.41 -2.15
CA HIS A 355 11.07 5.73 -1.54
C HIS A 355 11.43 6.83 -2.55
N ALA A 356 10.44 7.62 -2.99
CA ALA A 356 10.62 8.65 -4.02
C ALA A 356 11.74 9.66 -3.72
N GLN A 357 11.94 10.01 -2.45
CA GLN A 357 13.04 10.90 -2.01
C GLN A 357 14.42 10.21 -1.86
N GLY A 358 14.57 8.96 -2.33
CA GLY A 358 15.83 8.22 -2.26
C GLY A 358 16.29 7.80 -0.85
N ARG A 359 15.42 7.90 0.17
CA ARG A 359 15.75 7.60 1.58
C ARG A 359 15.91 6.10 1.88
N ARG A 360 15.59 5.23 0.92
CA ARG A 360 15.78 3.77 0.99
C ARG A 360 16.44 3.29 -0.29
N LEU A 361 17.27 2.26 -0.17
CA LEU A 361 17.85 1.56 -1.31
C LEU A 361 16.82 0.55 -1.86
N PRO A 362 16.70 0.39 -3.19
CA PRO A 362 17.37 1.16 -4.24
C PRO A 362 16.83 2.59 -4.35
N PRO A 363 17.71 3.60 -4.51
CA PRO A 363 17.30 5.00 -4.49
C PRO A 363 16.55 5.34 -5.78
N VAL A 364 15.35 5.92 -5.65
CA VAL A 364 14.58 6.42 -6.78
C VAL A 364 15.25 7.68 -7.31
N ARG A 365 15.70 7.66 -8.57
CA ARG A 365 16.35 8.83 -9.21
C ARG A 365 15.36 9.91 -9.64
N ARG A 366 14.18 9.49 -10.09
CA ARG A 366 13.09 10.35 -10.54
C ARG A 366 11.79 9.59 -10.34
N CYS A 367 10.78 10.29 -9.85
CA CYS A 367 9.40 9.82 -9.76
C CYS A 367 8.54 10.88 -10.45
N SER A 368 7.69 10.47 -11.38
CA SER A 368 6.70 11.32 -12.03
C SER A 368 5.45 10.50 -12.26
N GLU A 369 4.30 11.11 -12.00
CA GLU A 369 3.01 10.57 -12.37
C GLU A 369 2.77 10.87 -13.85
N ALA A 370 2.38 9.84 -14.60
CA ALA A 370 2.01 9.98 -16.01
C ALA A 370 0.48 10.14 -16.09
N ASP A 371 0.02 10.92 -17.06
CA ASP A 371 -1.39 10.97 -17.39
C ASP A 371 -1.83 9.61 -17.94
N VAL A 372 -3.01 9.15 -17.56
CA VAL A 372 -3.57 7.86 -17.97
C VAL A 372 -5.03 8.03 -18.32
N SER A 373 -5.53 7.22 -19.26
CA SER A 373 -6.96 7.23 -19.54
C SER A 373 -7.77 6.92 -18.27
N PRO A 374 -8.95 7.54 -18.09
CA PRO A 374 -9.80 7.26 -16.95
C PRO A 374 -10.13 5.77 -16.88
N PRO A 375 -10.19 5.17 -15.68
CA PRO A 375 -10.33 3.73 -15.54
C PRO A 375 -11.67 3.26 -16.12
N TYR A 376 -11.60 2.40 -17.13
CA TYR A 376 -12.79 1.74 -17.69
C TYR A 376 -13.29 0.67 -16.72
N LYS A 377 -14.44 0.91 -16.07
CA LYS A 377 -15.01 -0.01 -15.06
C LYS A 377 -15.32 -1.41 -15.62
N ARG A 378 -15.83 -1.49 -16.86
CA ARG A 378 -15.99 -2.72 -17.68
C ARG A 378 -16.62 -2.37 -19.03
N ILE A 379 -16.03 -2.77 -20.15
CA ILE A 379 -16.73 -2.87 -21.43
C ILE A 379 -16.49 -4.31 -21.92
N MET A 380 -17.54 -5.10 -22.06
CA MET A 380 -17.46 -6.49 -22.53
C MET A 380 -18.51 -6.69 -23.61
N PHE A 381 -18.04 -7.04 -24.81
CA PHE A 381 -18.90 -7.46 -25.91
C PHE A 381 -18.60 -8.93 -26.24
N GLY A 382 -19.49 -9.83 -25.83
CA GLY A 382 -19.36 -11.29 -26.01
C GLY A 382 -19.84 -11.79 -27.36
N ALA A 383 -19.62 -11.05 -28.44
CA ALA A 383 -20.09 -11.43 -29.77
C ALA A 383 -19.06 -12.30 -30.51
N ASN A 384 -19.50 -13.40 -31.09
CA ASN A 384 -18.67 -14.14 -32.04
C ASN A 384 -18.57 -13.34 -33.35
N ARG A 385 -17.35 -13.16 -33.85
CA ARG A 385 -17.11 -12.53 -35.15
C ARG A 385 -17.66 -13.42 -36.28
N SER A 386 -18.46 -12.85 -37.16
CA SER A 386 -18.70 -13.40 -38.49
C SER A 386 -17.48 -13.11 -39.35
N TRP A 387 -16.77 -14.14 -39.80
CA TRP A 387 -15.51 -13.96 -40.55
C TRP A 387 -15.74 -13.48 -41.97
N ARG A 388 -16.81 -13.96 -42.60
CA ARG A 388 -17.39 -13.40 -43.82
C ARG A 388 -18.70 -12.70 -43.47
N VAL A 389 -18.84 -11.45 -43.91
CA VAL A 389 -20.10 -10.72 -43.91
C VAL A 389 -20.61 -10.69 -45.35
N HIS A 390 -21.83 -11.16 -45.59
CA HIS A 390 -22.41 -11.23 -46.93
C HIS A 390 -22.96 -9.87 -47.36
N THR A 391 -22.84 -9.55 -48.64
CA THR A 391 -23.60 -8.46 -49.26
C THR A 391 -25.05 -8.93 -49.51
N PHE A 392 -25.97 -7.99 -49.74
CA PHE A 392 -27.38 -8.32 -49.96
C PHE A 392 -27.61 -9.24 -51.17
N ASP A 393 -26.83 -9.10 -52.23
CA ASP A 393 -26.92 -9.95 -53.43
C ASP A 393 -26.43 -11.38 -53.20
N GLU A 394 -25.52 -11.56 -52.22
CA GLU A 394 -24.94 -12.86 -51.88
C GLU A 394 -25.88 -13.71 -51.02
N ILE A 395 -26.94 -13.14 -50.43
CA ILE A 395 -27.85 -13.85 -49.52
C ILE A 395 -28.93 -14.60 -50.30
N ALA A 396 -29.24 -15.82 -49.88
CA ALA A 396 -30.35 -16.62 -50.41
C ALA A 396 -31.67 -16.07 -49.89
N PHE A 397 -32.22 -15.12 -50.62
CA PHE A 397 -33.57 -14.60 -50.45
C PHE A 397 -34.33 -14.69 -51.78
N ASP A 398 -35.64 -14.90 -51.71
CA ASP A 398 -36.51 -15.09 -52.88
C ASP A 398 -36.77 -13.79 -53.67
N ALA A 399 -36.48 -12.63 -53.07
CA ALA A 399 -36.50 -11.32 -53.70
C ALA A 399 -35.14 -10.61 -53.55
N ALA A 400 -34.93 -9.52 -54.29
CA ALA A 400 -33.76 -8.67 -54.11
C ALA A 400 -33.85 -7.93 -52.77
N LEU A 401 -32.82 -8.04 -51.93
CA LEU A 401 -32.73 -7.31 -50.67
C LEU A 401 -32.25 -5.89 -50.94
N ILE A 402 -33.10 -4.90 -50.68
CA ILE A 402 -32.83 -3.48 -50.98
C ILE A 402 -33.04 -2.64 -49.72
N ASP A 403 -32.00 -1.94 -49.29
CA ASP A 403 -32.11 -0.97 -48.19
C ASP A 403 -32.75 0.32 -48.68
N ARG A 404 -33.95 0.64 -48.17
CA ARG A 404 -34.72 1.85 -48.49
C ARG A 404 -34.46 2.98 -47.50
N GLY A 405 -33.63 2.77 -46.48
CA GLY A 405 -33.33 3.79 -45.47
C GLY A 405 -34.45 3.94 -44.45
N ALA A 406 -34.85 5.17 -44.11
CA ALA A 406 -35.89 5.42 -43.12
C ALA A 406 -37.29 5.05 -43.67
N TYR A 407 -38.14 4.47 -42.81
CA TYR A 407 -39.53 4.19 -43.18
C TYR A 407 -40.31 5.49 -43.46
N ASP A 408 -40.82 5.61 -44.69
CA ASP A 408 -41.82 6.60 -45.11
C ASP A 408 -43.19 5.92 -45.34
N PRO A 409 -44.28 6.36 -44.67
CA PRO A 409 -45.62 5.81 -44.86
C PRO A 409 -46.22 6.06 -46.26
N ALA A 410 -45.73 7.04 -47.02
CA ALA A 410 -46.19 7.33 -48.37
C ALA A 410 -45.59 6.36 -49.41
N GLU A 411 -44.51 5.66 -49.06
CA GLU A 411 -43.82 4.76 -49.98
C GLU A 411 -44.48 3.36 -50.01
N THR A 412 -44.50 2.73 -51.19
CA THR A 412 -44.95 1.34 -51.34
C THR A 412 -43.78 0.37 -51.17
N TYR A 413 -43.81 -0.43 -50.11
CA TYR A 413 -42.80 -1.46 -49.87
C TYR A 413 -43.18 -2.77 -50.56
N ARG A 414 -42.15 -3.52 -50.97
CA ARG A 414 -42.25 -4.83 -51.61
C ARG A 414 -41.36 -5.82 -50.89
N ARG A 415 -41.64 -7.12 -51.08
CA ARG A 415 -40.84 -8.20 -50.50
C ARG A 415 -39.35 -7.98 -50.78
N GLY A 416 -38.52 -8.01 -49.74
CA GLY A 416 -37.08 -7.74 -49.83
C GLY A 416 -36.66 -6.31 -49.49
N ASN A 417 -37.59 -5.36 -49.39
CA ASN A 417 -37.25 -3.99 -48.96
C ASN A 417 -36.93 -3.97 -47.45
N ILE A 418 -35.83 -3.35 -47.10
CA ILE A 418 -35.39 -3.15 -45.71
C ILE A 418 -35.60 -1.68 -45.35
N VAL A 419 -36.16 -1.43 -44.18
CA VAL A 419 -36.32 -0.07 -43.62
C VAL A 419 -35.75 0.01 -42.22
N SER A 420 -35.44 1.22 -41.81
CA SER A 420 -35.03 1.60 -40.47
C SER A 420 -36.06 2.52 -39.84
N LEU A 421 -36.28 2.36 -38.53
CA LEU A 421 -37.10 3.26 -37.73
C LEU A 421 -36.20 4.22 -36.93
N PRO A 422 -36.72 5.36 -36.47
CA PRO A 422 -35.95 6.33 -35.66
C PRO A 422 -35.37 5.75 -34.36
N ASN A 423 -35.93 4.64 -33.86
CA ASN A 423 -35.41 3.91 -32.70
C ASN A 423 -34.22 2.98 -33.03
N GLY A 424 -33.69 3.02 -34.25
CA GLY A 424 -32.58 2.18 -34.71
C GLY A 424 -32.94 0.74 -35.08
N SER A 425 -34.21 0.34 -34.91
CA SER A 425 -34.65 -1.00 -35.35
C SER A 425 -34.68 -1.10 -36.87
N ARG A 426 -34.32 -2.28 -37.39
CA ARG A 426 -34.36 -2.59 -38.82
C ARG A 426 -35.36 -3.69 -39.11
N TRP A 427 -36.10 -3.52 -40.20
CA TRP A 427 -37.21 -4.40 -40.56
C TRP A 427 -37.14 -4.77 -42.04
N LEU A 428 -37.43 -6.03 -42.33
CA LEU A 428 -37.55 -6.58 -43.67
C LEU A 428 -39.03 -6.69 -44.03
N TYR A 429 -39.42 -6.17 -45.18
CA TYR A 429 -40.76 -6.40 -45.72
C TYR A 429 -40.85 -7.84 -46.26
N ALA A 430 -41.70 -8.65 -45.64
CA ALA A 430 -41.83 -10.08 -45.90
C ALA A 430 -43.21 -10.46 -46.49
N SER A 431 -44.08 -9.48 -46.74
CA SER A 431 -45.39 -9.72 -47.39
C SER A 431 -45.23 -9.91 -48.90
N ASP A 432 -46.04 -10.80 -49.49
CA ASP A 432 -46.07 -11.00 -50.94
C ASP A 432 -46.87 -9.91 -51.67
N THR A 433 -47.66 -9.11 -50.94
CA THR A 433 -48.47 -8.03 -51.50
C THR A 433 -47.81 -6.68 -51.25
N PRO A 434 -47.43 -5.91 -52.27
CA PRO A 434 -46.90 -4.55 -52.09
C PRO A 434 -47.89 -3.61 -51.39
N LYS A 435 -47.44 -2.85 -50.38
CA LYS A 435 -48.33 -1.99 -49.59
C LYS A 435 -47.66 -0.68 -49.16
N ALA A 436 -48.41 0.42 -49.25
CA ALA A 436 -48.06 1.70 -48.64
C ALA A 436 -48.77 1.87 -47.28
N GLY A 437 -48.19 2.66 -46.37
CA GLY A 437 -48.75 2.93 -45.04
C GLY A 437 -48.74 1.75 -44.06
N SER A 438 -48.14 0.60 -44.41
CA SER A 438 -47.99 -0.54 -43.49
C SER A 438 -46.80 -0.29 -42.55
N ALA A 439 -47.07 0.09 -41.30
CA ALA A 439 -46.02 0.42 -40.33
C ALA A 439 -45.29 -0.82 -39.80
N PRO A 440 -43.93 -0.83 -39.73
CA PRO A 440 -43.17 -1.93 -39.14
C PRO A 440 -43.46 -2.11 -37.66
N SER A 441 -43.87 -3.32 -37.26
CA SER A 441 -44.09 -3.70 -35.85
C SER A 441 -44.13 -5.22 -35.70
N LEU A 442 -43.89 -5.74 -34.48
CA LEU A 442 -43.91 -7.18 -34.21
C LEU A 442 -45.30 -7.80 -34.41
N ALA A 443 -46.36 -6.99 -34.34
CA ALA A 443 -47.74 -7.42 -34.54
C ALA A 443 -48.14 -7.41 -36.03
N ASN A 444 -47.35 -6.79 -36.90
CA ASN A 444 -47.65 -6.68 -38.32
C ASN A 444 -46.91 -7.77 -39.11
N SER A 445 -47.67 -8.74 -39.66
CA SER A 445 -47.11 -9.84 -40.45
C SER A 445 -46.49 -9.41 -41.77
N ASP A 446 -46.73 -8.17 -42.23
CA ASP A 446 -46.06 -7.64 -43.41
C ASP A 446 -44.55 -7.45 -43.20
N TRP A 447 -44.10 -7.33 -41.94
CA TRP A 447 -42.73 -7.00 -41.58
C TRP A 447 -42.12 -8.06 -40.67
N GLN A 448 -40.85 -8.37 -40.92
CA GLN A 448 -40.03 -9.22 -40.08
C GLN A 448 -38.93 -8.37 -39.43
N LEU A 449 -38.78 -8.48 -38.10
CA LEU A 449 -37.73 -7.79 -37.37
C LEU A 449 -36.36 -8.38 -37.74
N MET A 450 -35.43 -7.52 -38.19
CA MET A 450 -34.04 -7.91 -38.44
C MET A 450 -33.16 -7.58 -37.23
N SER A 451 -33.25 -6.34 -36.74
CA SER A 451 -32.55 -5.90 -35.54
C SER A 451 -33.49 -5.09 -34.68
N GLY A 452 -33.49 -5.39 -33.37
CA GLY A 452 -34.29 -4.70 -32.38
C GLY A 452 -33.99 -3.20 -32.31
N PRO A 453 -34.86 -2.41 -31.66
CA PRO A 453 -34.56 -1.02 -31.35
C PRO A 453 -33.29 -0.93 -30.50
N ILE A 454 -32.52 0.14 -30.69
CA ILE A 454 -31.40 0.47 -29.82
C ILE A 454 -32.02 1.13 -28.58
N THR A 455 -32.30 0.32 -27.56
CA THR A 455 -32.80 0.80 -26.26
C THR A 455 -31.63 1.02 -25.31
N ALA A 456 -31.64 2.11 -24.54
CA ALA A 456 -30.67 2.30 -23.47
C ALA A 456 -30.97 1.38 -22.26
N GLY A 457 -32.12 0.69 -22.27
CA GLY A 457 -32.45 -0.42 -21.36
C GLY A 457 -31.48 -1.61 -21.39
N ASP A 458 -30.69 -1.77 -22.46
CA ASP A 458 -29.70 -2.86 -22.57
C ASP A 458 -28.35 -2.53 -21.88
N ILE A 459 -28.22 -1.31 -21.37
CA ILE A 459 -27.04 -0.82 -20.64
C ILE A 459 -27.38 -0.76 -19.15
N ASN A 460 -26.99 -1.79 -18.40
CA ASN A 460 -27.19 -1.84 -16.95
C ASN A 460 -25.97 -1.28 -16.21
N TYR A 461 -26.19 -0.38 -15.26
CA TYR A 461 -25.18 -0.01 -14.27
C TYR A 461 -24.86 -1.21 -13.38
N GLY A 462 -23.67 -1.21 -12.76
CA GLY A 462 -23.26 -2.27 -11.83
C GLY A 462 -24.14 -2.43 -10.59
N THR A 463 -25.14 -1.56 -10.40
CA THR A 463 -26.17 -1.59 -9.37
C THR A 463 -27.47 -2.28 -9.81
N GLY A 464 -27.59 -2.70 -11.08
CA GLY A 464 -28.78 -3.36 -11.63
C GLY A 464 -29.85 -2.41 -12.19
N GLU A 465 -29.62 -1.10 -12.14
CA GLU A 465 -30.48 -0.09 -12.78
C GLU A 465 -30.10 0.05 -14.26
N SER A 466 -31.09 0.08 -15.16
CA SER A 466 -30.87 0.27 -16.60
C SER A 466 -30.69 1.76 -16.93
N LEU A 467 -29.90 2.14 -17.93
CA LEU A 467 -29.77 3.54 -18.39
C LEU A 467 -31.13 4.16 -18.76
N GLU A 468 -32.11 3.34 -19.14
CA GLU A 468 -33.50 3.75 -19.38
C GLU A 468 -34.23 4.27 -18.12
N SER A 469 -33.86 3.82 -16.92
CA SER A 469 -34.42 4.37 -15.67
C SER A 469 -33.83 5.73 -15.30
N LEU A 470 -32.79 6.17 -16.00
CA LEU A 470 -32.17 7.49 -15.86
C LEU A 470 -32.54 8.43 -17.01
N LYS A 471 -33.29 7.97 -18.01
CA LYS A 471 -33.87 8.86 -19.02
C LYS A 471 -34.81 9.84 -18.28
N PRO A 472 -34.63 11.17 -18.42
CA PRO A 472 -35.63 12.11 -17.95
C PRO A 472 -36.97 11.73 -18.60
N ALA A 473 -38.06 11.76 -17.81
CA ALA A 473 -39.40 11.49 -18.32
C ALA A 473 -39.65 12.29 -19.63
N GLU A 474 -40.29 11.63 -20.59
CA GLU A 474 -40.21 11.81 -22.03
C GLU A 474 -40.22 13.24 -22.64
N PRO A 475 -39.70 13.40 -23.88
CA PRO A 475 -39.99 14.56 -24.73
C PRO A 475 -41.50 14.68 -24.98
N GLY A 476 -42.15 15.60 -24.28
CA GLY A 476 -43.61 15.76 -24.31
C GLY A 476 -44.26 16.30 -23.03
N ALA A 477 -43.50 16.63 -21.98
CA ALA A 477 -44.01 17.25 -20.74
C ALA A 477 -44.52 18.71 -20.90
N THR A 478 -44.90 19.11 -22.10
CA THR A 478 -45.69 20.30 -22.39
C THR A 478 -46.82 19.93 -23.35
N ASN A 479 -47.67 18.99 -22.96
CA ASN A 479 -49.00 18.93 -23.53
C ASN A 479 -49.86 19.94 -22.76
N GLY A 480 -50.38 20.92 -23.49
CA GLY A 480 -50.88 22.20 -22.98
C GLY A 480 -51.86 22.09 -21.82
N THR A 481 -51.78 23.09 -20.96
CA THR A 481 -52.71 23.32 -19.86
C THR A 481 -54.15 23.36 -20.41
N PRO A 482 -55.12 22.64 -19.81
CA PRO A 482 -56.50 22.61 -20.30
C PRO A 482 -57.10 24.00 -20.48
N ALA A 483 -58.01 24.15 -21.45
CA ALA A 483 -58.77 25.38 -21.67
C ALA A 483 -59.37 25.91 -20.36
N GLY A 484 -59.25 27.21 -20.13
CA GLY A 484 -59.62 27.87 -18.87
C GLY A 484 -58.49 28.04 -17.85
N THR A 485 -57.24 27.71 -18.18
CA THR A 485 -56.12 27.95 -17.24
C THR A 485 -55.62 29.39 -17.34
N ASN A 486 -55.69 30.10 -16.22
CA ASN A 486 -55.25 31.49 -16.13
C ASN A 486 -53.74 31.59 -15.99
N ILE A 487 -53.08 32.22 -16.96
CA ILE A 487 -51.69 32.64 -16.87
C ILE A 487 -51.70 34.13 -16.51
N LEU A 488 -51.18 34.48 -15.33
CA LEU A 488 -51.14 35.88 -14.84
C LEU A 488 -52.50 36.60 -14.87
N GLY A 489 -53.59 35.86 -14.68
CA GLY A 489 -54.95 36.40 -14.62
C GLY A 489 -55.71 36.50 -15.95
N ARG A 490 -55.16 36.01 -17.07
CA ARG A 490 -55.86 35.89 -18.37
C ARG A 490 -55.93 34.42 -18.82
N PRO A 491 -57.04 33.96 -19.41
CA PRO A 491 -57.16 32.60 -19.93
C PRO A 491 -56.19 32.38 -21.11
N VAL A 492 -55.60 31.18 -21.19
CA VAL A 492 -54.56 30.84 -22.17
C VAL A 492 -54.99 31.01 -23.63
N GLU A 493 -56.31 30.96 -23.91
CA GLU A 493 -56.86 31.18 -25.24
C GLU A 493 -56.64 32.63 -25.75
N GLU A 494 -56.62 33.61 -24.84
CA GLU A 494 -56.38 35.01 -25.22
C GLU A 494 -54.90 35.31 -25.47
N VAL A 495 -53.99 34.62 -24.79
CA VAL A 495 -52.54 34.79 -24.93
C VAL A 495 -52.04 34.19 -26.26
N ILE A 496 -52.68 33.12 -26.73
CA ILE A 496 -52.37 32.48 -28.01
C ILE A 496 -52.87 33.33 -29.20
N PHE A 497 -53.97 34.06 -29.04
CA PHE A 497 -54.52 34.94 -30.09
C PHE A 497 -53.67 36.20 -30.32
N ASP A 498 -52.95 36.67 -29.30
CA ASP A 498 -52.03 37.82 -29.39
C ASP A 498 -50.71 37.49 -30.14
N LEU A 499 -50.41 36.21 -30.38
CA LEU A 499 -49.19 35.72 -31.05
C LEU A 499 -49.31 35.57 -32.57
N ASP A 500 -50.53 35.66 -33.14
CA ASP A 500 -50.77 35.50 -34.58
C ASP A 500 -50.79 36.87 -35.29
N LEU A 501 -49.64 37.54 -35.27
CA LEU A 501 -49.40 38.78 -36.01
C LEU A 501 -48.84 38.46 -37.41
N ASN A 502 -49.68 38.74 -38.41
CA ASN A 502 -49.37 38.96 -39.84
C ASN A 502 -49.59 37.77 -40.79
N GLY A 503 -50.86 37.41 -40.94
CA GLY A 503 -51.36 36.93 -42.23
C GLY A 503 -51.12 37.97 -43.33
N MET A 504 -50.22 37.64 -44.26
CA MET A 504 -50.33 37.90 -45.71
C MET A 504 -49.05 37.39 -46.42
N ASN A 505 -49.24 36.38 -47.28
CA ASN A 505 -48.42 35.99 -48.45
C ASN A 505 -46.93 35.69 -48.25
N TRP A 506 -46.65 34.51 -47.68
CA TRP A 506 -45.32 33.88 -47.65
C TRP A 506 -44.78 33.39 -49.01
N HIS A 507 -45.63 33.26 -50.03
CA HIS A 507 -45.23 32.59 -51.27
C HIS A 507 -44.25 33.42 -52.13
N ASP A 508 -44.30 34.75 -52.04
CA ASP A 508 -43.41 35.64 -52.80
C ASP A 508 -42.14 36.05 -52.03
N LEU A 509 -42.08 35.82 -50.71
CA LEU A 509 -40.90 36.14 -49.87
C LEU A 509 -39.91 34.96 -49.76
N VAL A 510 -40.36 33.72 -49.86
CA VAL A 510 -39.52 32.51 -49.73
C VAL A 510 -38.43 32.46 -50.80
N ILE A 511 -38.74 32.89 -52.03
CA ILE A 511 -37.79 32.85 -53.15
C ILE A 511 -36.62 33.84 -52.98
N LEU A 512 -36.77 34.91 -52.20
CA LEU A 512 -35.72 35.90 -51.91
C LEU A 512 -35.03 35.70 -50.55
N THR A 513 -35.67 34.97 -49.63
CA THR A 513 -35.21 34.88 -48.23
C THR A 513 -34.31 33.67 -47.97
N ASP A 514 -34.42 32.57 -48.72
CA ASP A 514 -33.56 31.39 -48.55
C ASP A 514 -32.06 31.72 -48.71
N THR A 515 -31.75 32.59 -49.67
CA THR A 515 -30.37 33.03 -49.92
C THR A 515 -29.82 33.96 -48.83
N ARG A 516 -30.68 34.76 -48.18
CA ARG A 516 -30.29 35.67 -47.08
C ARG A 516 -30.27 34.97 -45.72
N ASN A 517 -31.21 34.07 -45.47
CA ASN A 517 -31.31 33.29 -44.24
C ASN A 517 -30.18 32.26 -44.13
N ALA A 518 -29.73 31.65 -45.23
CA ALA A 518 -28.54 30.79 -45.22
C ALA A 518 -27.28 31.57 -44.78
N VAL A 519 -27.09 32.79 -45.28
CA VAL A 519 -25.96 33.65 -44.93
C VAL A 519 -26.07 34.22 -43.51
N MET A 520 -27.29 34.53 -43.04
CA MET A 520 -27.52 35.00 -41.68
C MET A 520 -27.40 33.86 -40.66
N MET A 521 -27.93 32.66 -40.91
CA MET A 521 -27.75 31.48 -40.05
C MET A 521 -26.26 31.14 -39.92
N ALA A 522 -25.50 31.14 -41.02
CA ALA A 522 -24.05 30.92 -40.96
C ALA A 522 -23.28 32.00 -40.16
N ARG A 523 -23.86 33.19 -39.93
CA ARG A 523 -23.25 34.30 -39.18
C ARG A 523 -23.78 34.47 -37.76
N THR A 524 -24.97 33.96 -37.44
CA THR A 524 -25.64 34.18 -36.15
C THR A 524 -25.88 32.90 -35.35
N THR A 525 -25.59 31.73 -35.91
CA THR A 525 -25.66 30.45 -35.20
C THR A 525 -24.31 29.72 -35.19
N LEU A 526 -24.03 29.03 -34.08
CA LEU A 526 -22.93 28.07 -33.95
C LEU A 526 -23.59 26.71 -33.67
N GLU A 527 -23.31 25.69 -34.47
CA GLU A 527 -23.91 24.34 -34.36
C GLU A 527 -25.45 24.34 -34.31
N GLY A 528 -26.10 25.28 -35.01
CA GLY A 528 -27.56 25.35 -35.10
C GLY A 528 -28.27 26.09 -33.95
N GLN A 529 -27.53 26.61 -32.96
CA GLN A 529 -28.08 27.47 -31.90
C GLN A 529 -27.65 28.93 -32.06
N ALA A 530 -28.53 29.88 -31.71
CA ALA A 530 -28.21 31.30 -31.78
C ALA A 530 -27.04 31.64 -30.83
N ILE A 531 -26.06 32.40 -31.33
CA ILE A 531 -24.84 32.74 -30.58
C ILE A 531 -25.14 33.40 -29.22
N GLY A 532 -26.20 34.20 -29.11
CA GLY A 532 -26.63 34.78 -27.84
C GLY A 532 -27.03 33.74 -26.80
N THR A 533 -27.69 32.66 -27.24
CA THR A 533 -28.08 31.53 -26.38
C THR A 533 -26.85 30.75 -25.94
N VAL A 534 -25.92 30.45 -26.86
CA VAL A 534 -24.66 29.75 -26.57
C VAL A 534 -23.79 30.53 -25.59
N VAL A 535 -23.71 31.86 -25.74
CA VAL A 535 -22.94 32.71 -24.82
C VAL A 535 -23.64 32.80 -23.45
N SER A 536 -24.98 32.82 -23.41
CA SER A 536 -25.71 32.84 -22.15
C SER A 536 -25.65 31.51 -21.39
N SER A 537 -25.70 30.38 -22.10
CA SER A 537 -25.52 29.06 -21.51
C SER A 537 -24.09 28.87 -21.01
N PHE A 538 -23.09 29.28 -21.80
CA PHE A 538 -21.69 29.25 -21.37
C PHE A 538 -21.44 30.12 -20.13
N LYS A 539 -22.06 31.30 -20.04
CA LYS A 539 -21.96 32.17 -18.85
C LYS A 539 -22.68 31.58 -17.64
N ALA A 540 -23.84 30.97 -17.82
CA ALA A 540 -24.58 30.30 -16.75
C ALA A 540 -23.78 29.11 -16.21
N GLU A 541 -23.24 28.28 -17.11
CA GLU A 541 -22.39 27.13 -16.80
C GLU A 541 -21.09 27.55 -16.09
N GLN A 542 -20.43 28.63 -16.55
CA GLN A 542 -19.28 29.20 -15.84
C GLN A 542 -19.62 29.71 -14.44
N THR A 543 -20.79 30.31 -14.26
CA THR A 543 -21.22 30.82 -12.95
C THR A 543 -21.51 29.68 -11.98
N GLU A 544 -22.16 28.64 -12.45
CA GLU A 544 -22.44 27.42 -11.68
C GLU A 544 -21.15 26.66 -11.35
N ASN A 545 -20.24 26.51 -12.31
CA ASN A 545 -18.92 25.93 -12.07
C ASN A 545 -18.11 26.73 -11.06
N ASN A 546 -18.11 28.06 -11.15
CA ASN A 546 -17.42 28.91 -10.19
C ASN A 546 -18.06 28.84 -8.79
N GLN A 547 -19.38 28.69 -8.69
CA GLN A 547 -20.08 28.47 -7.42
C GLN A 547 -19.73 27.09 -6.82
N ALA A 548 -19.74 26.02 -7.61
CA ALA A 548 -19.36 24.68 -7.18
C ALA A 548 -17.89 24.62 -6.71
N VAL A 549 -17.00 25.32 -7.42
CA VAL A 549 -15.59 25.46 -7.03
C VAL A 549 -15.46 26.26 -5.73
N ALA A 550 -16.20 27.36 -5.58
CA ALA A 550 -16.21 28.15 -4.34
C ALA A 550 -16.76 27.36 -3.13
N GLU A 551 -17.81 26.56 -3.33
CA GLU A 551 -18.35 25.64 -2.30
C GLU A 551 -17.33 24.57 -1.91
N THR A 552 -16.63 24.00 -2.91
CA THR A 552 -15.57 23.00 -2.67
C THR A 552 -14.38 23.61 -1.90
N PHE A 553 -13.98 24.84 -2.22
CA PHE A 553 -12.91 25.54 -1.47
C PHE A 553 -13.35 25.97 -0.07
N SER A 554 -14.62 26.32 0.14
CA SER A 554 -15.18 26.62 1.46
C SER A 554 -15.08 25.43 2.42
N LEU A 555 -15.17 24.20 1.91
CA LEU A 555 -14.98 22.97 2.69
C LEU A 555 -13.52 22.75 3.14
N LEU A 556 -12.53 23.32 2.44
CA LEU A 556 -11.11 23.21 2.78
C LEU A 556 -10.68 24.29 3.79
N GLY A 557 -11.23 25.50 3.68
CA GLY A 557 -10.92 26.61 4.57
C GLY A 557 -11.31 27.98 4.00
N ALA A 558 -11.26 29.02 4.82
CA ALA A 558 -11.51 30.40 4.42
C ALA A 558 -10.23 31.22 4.48
N LYS A 559 -10.09 32.25 3.65
CA LYS A 559 -9.00 33.23 3.81
C LYS A 559 -9.25 34.07 5.07
N SER A 560 -8.20 34.54 5.75
CA SER A 560 -8.36 35.50 6.85
C SER A 560 -9.03 36.78 6.34
N GLY A 561 -9.70 37.53 7.22
CA GLY A 561 -10.38 38.78 6.84
C GLY A 561 -9.45 39.81 6.18
N ASP A 562 -8.16 39.69 6.46
CA ASP A 562 -7.07 40.54 5.96
C ASP A 562 -6.49 40.02 4.64
N GLY A 563 -6.87 38.80 4.21
CA GLY A 563 -6.49 38.24 2.93
C GLY A 563 -5.03 37.77 2.82
N GLU A 564 -4.32 37.64 3.93
CA GLU A 564 -2.89 37.24 3.93
C GLU A 564 -2.66 35.78 4.31
N SER A 565 -3.61 35.12 4.96
CA SER A 565 -3.48 33.70 5.36
C SER A 565 -4.70 32.88 5.01
N TRP A 566 -4.52 31.55 4.91
CA TRP A 566 -5.60 30.58 4.72
C TRP A 566 -5.88 29.87 6.04
N ASN A 567 -7.12 29.92 6.49
CA ASN A 567 -7.62 29.25 7.70
C ASN A 567 -8.25 27.92 7.32
N TRP A 568 -7.53 26.82 7.57
CA TRP A 568 -7.94 25.47 7.20
C TRP A 568 -8.97 24.92 8.20
N ASN A 569 -10.04 24.30 7.71
CA ASN A 569 -11.06 23.71 8.58
C ASN A 569 -10.64 22.30 9.03
N ILE A 570 -10.13 22.20 10.27
CA ILE A 570 -9.52 20.97 10.79
C ILE A 570 -10.48 19.78 10.94
N ASN A 571 -11.79 20.03 10.87
CA ASN A 571 -12.84 19.03 11.03
C ASN A 571 -13.26 18.39 9.70
N SER A 572 -13.16 19.12 8.59
CA SER A 572 -13.54 18.66 7.24
C SER A 572 -12.34 18.14 6.43
N VAL A 573 -11.13 18.61 6.74
CA VAL A 573 -9.92 18.17 6.05
C VAL A 573 -9.49 16.81 6.58
N MET A 574 -9.64 15.78 5.75
CA MET A 574 -9.29 14.39 6.08
C MET A 574 -7.86 14.06 5.63
N VAL A 575 -7.09 13.36 6.46
CA VAL A 575 -5.71 12.92 6.15
C VAL A 575 -5.61 11.41 5.96
N ALA A 576 -6.63 10.67 6.36
CA ALA A 576 -6.88 9.28 5.98
C ALA A 576 -8.40 9.02 6.01
N PRO A 577 -8.92 7.93 5.40
CA PRO A 577 -10.34 7.61 5.43
C PRO A 577 -10.85 7.54 6.88
N GLY A 578 -11.83 8.38 7.23
CA GLY A 578 -12.39 8.46 8.59
C GLY A 578 -11.52 9.18 9.64
N VAL A 579 -10.35 9.71 9.25
CA VAL A 579 -9.42 10.43 10.14
C VAL A 579 -9.26 11.88 9.68
N SER A 580 -9.87 12.82 10.42
CA SER A 580 -9.67 14.25 10.19
C SER A 580 -8.25 14.67 10.58
N MET A 581 -7.77 15.77 10.01
CA MET A 581 -6.47 16.37 10.35
C MET A 581 -6.37 16.63 11.86
N SER A 582 -7.49 16.99 12.49
CA SER A 582 -7.58 17.11 13.95
C SER A 582 -7.29 15.79 14.70
N GLN A 583 -7.70 14.64 14.16
CA GLN A 583 -7.47 13.32 14.75
C GLN A 583 -6.04 12.84 14.54
N TYR A 584 -5.46 13.12 13.38
CA TYR A 584 -4.07 12.75 13.06
C TYR A 584 -3.05 13.55 13.88
N MET A 585 -3.25 14.87 14.03
CA MET A 585 -2.38 15.69 14.87
C MET A 585 -2.51 15.37 16.38
N ARG A 586 -3.55 14.63 16.78
CA ARG A 586 -3.79 14.20 18.17
C ARG A 586 -3.27 12.80 18.52
N GLY A 587 -2.89 11.97 17.55
CA GLY A 587 -2.61 10.55 17.79
C GLY A 587 -1.31 10.03 17.14
N VAL A 588 -0.22 10.01 17.90
CA VAL A 588 0.84 9.01 17.69
C VAL A 588 0.61 7.89 18.71
N SER A 589 -0.04 6.81 18.28
CA SER A 589 -0.23 5.60 19.07
C SER A 589 0.52 4.43 18.42
N ALA A 590 1.14 3.60 19.27
CA ALA A 590 1.69 2.31 18.87
C ALA A 590 1.18 1.26 19.86
N SER A 591 0.50 0.24 19.34
CA SER A 591 0.00 -0.89 20.14
C SER A 591 0.77 -2.17 19.82
N ILE A 592 1.12 -2.92 20.85
CA ILE A 592 1.57 -4.32 20.76
C ILE A 592 0.81 -5.09 21.84
N GLY A 593 -0.18 -5.90 21.43
CA GLY A 593 -1.06 -6.65 22.34
C GLY A 593 -2.05 -5.77 23.11
N ASP A 594 -2.48 -6.23 24.30
CA ASP A 594 -3.49 -5.56 25.16
C ASP A 594 -2.98 -4.32 25.92
N VAL A 595 -1.83 -3.77 25.52
CA VAL A 595 -1.22 -2.58 26.17
C VAL A 595 -1.08 -1.46 25.14
N GLU A 596 -1.83 -0.39 25.37
CA GLU A 596 -1.83 0.82 24.55
C GLU A 596 -0.92 1.88 25.18
N ALA A 597 0.06 2.38 24.42
CA ALA A 597 0.87 3.54 24.78
C ALA A 597 0.66 4.64 23.74
N SER A 598 0.28 5.84 24.20
CA SER A 598 0.09 7.02 23.36
C SER A 598 0.90 8.19 23.90
N VAL A 599 1.40 9.02 22.99
CA VAL A 599 2.07 10.29 23.32
C VAL A 599 1.21 11.41 22.74
N THR A 600 0.55 12.17 23.61
CA THR A 600 -0.29 13.32 23.22
C THR A 600 0.38 14.61 23.73
N ASP A 601 0.92 15.43 22.82
CA ASP A 601 1.35 16.80 23.12
C ASP A 601 0.16 17.74 22.88
N LEU A 602 -0.45 18.24 23.96
CA LEU A 602 -1.54 19.20 23.88
C LEU A 602 -1.02 20.58 24.25
N ARG A 603 -0.82 21.44 23.24
CA ARG A 603 -0.51 22.86 23.41
C ARG A 603 -1.75 23.68 23.11
N THR A 604 -2.33 24.28 24.14
CA THR A 604 -3.52 25.13 24.00
C THR A 604 -3.21 26.52 24.52
N VAL A 605 -3.55 27.53 23.74
CA VAL A 605 -3.63 28.91 24.22
C VAL A 605 -5.11 29.24 24.30
N VAL A 606 -5.61 29.48 25.52
CA VAL A 606 -6.99 29.91 25.74
C VAL A 606 -6.95 31.36 26.16
N VAL A 607 -7.73 32.20 25.47
CA VAL A 607 -7.94 33.60 25.86
C VAL A 607 -9.27 33.65 26.60
N GLY A 608 -9.23 34.04 27.86
CA GLY A 608 -10.44 34.21 28.67
C GLY A 608 -11.26 35.41 28.17
N ALA A 609 -12.56 35.44 28.48
CA ALA A 609 -13.47 36.52 28.05
C ALA A 609 -13.05 37.94 28.52
N ASN A 610 -12.07 38.06 29.41
CA ASN A 610 -11.52 39.32 29.91
C ASN A 610 -10.17 39.70 29.28
N GLY A 611 -9.67 38.94 28.29
CA GLY A 611 -8.45 39.25 27.53
C GLY A 611 -7.15 38.63 28.06
N ASP A 612 -7.19 37.87 29.15
CA ASP A 612 -6.02 37.15 29.66
C ASP A 612 -5.66 35.96 28.75
N ILE A 613 -4.38 35.85 28.39
CA ILE A 613 -3.84 34.79 27.52
C ILE A 613 -3.11 33.77 28.38
N THR A 614 -3.66 32.56 28.48
CA THR A 614 -3.00 31.46 29.19
C THR A 614 -2.50 30.42 28.21
N ALA A 615 -1.19 30.22 28.16
CA ALA A 615 -0.55 29.16 27.39
C ALA A 615 -0.31 27.92 28.26
N LYS A 616 -0.81 26.76 27.84
CA LYS A 616 -0.65 25.48 28.56
C LYS A 616 -0.01 24.44 27.65
N ALA A 617 1.06 23.80 28.12
CA ALA A 617 1.68 22.64 27.51
C ALA A 617 1.61 21.45 28.47
N VAL A 618 1.05 20.32 28.04
CA VAL A 618 0.96 19.10 28.86
C VAL A 618 1.59 17.94 28.09
N LEU A 619 2.63 17.34 28.67
CA LEU A 619 3.17 16.06 28.24
C LEU A 619 2.66 14.97 29.21
N ALA A 620 1.71 14.16 28.74
CA ALA A 620 1.18 13.03 29.49
C ALA A 620 1.76 11.72 28.94
N LEU A 621 2.48 10.97 29.76
CA LEU A 621 2.90 9.60 29.44
C LEU A 621 1.95 8.63 30.15
N LYS A 622 1.21 7.85 29.37
CA LYS A 622 0.26 6.85 29.87
C LYS A 622 0.80 5.45 29.64
N ALA A 623 0.93 4.68 30.72
CA ALA A 623 1.18 3.25 30.69
C ALA A 623 0.21 2.58 31.68
N GLY A 624 -0.85 1.95 31.16
CA GLY A 624 -1.97 1.46 31.97
C GLY A 624 -2.82 2.59 32.61
N ASN A 625 -3.39 2.34 33.79
CA ASN A 625 -4.34 3.24 34.48
C ASN A 625 -3.68 4.41 35.28
N LYS A 626 -2.45 4.83 34.95
CA LYS A 626 -1.76 5.93 35.65
C LYS A 626 -1.10 6.92 34.68
N ILE A 627 -1.06 8.20 35.08
CA ILE A 627 -0.59 9.35 34.29
C ILE A 627 0.43 10.15 35.12
N VAL A 628 1.57 10.57 34.54
CA VAL A 628 2.58 11.46 35.16
C VAL A 628 3.10 12.48 34.12
N GLY A 629 3.36 13.73 34.52
CA GLY A 629 3.99 14.77 33.69
C GLY A 629 4.81 15.79 34.51
N PHE A 630 5.91 16.31 33.94
CA PHE A 630 6.85 17.26 34.55
C PHE A 630 7.25 18.36 33.54
N VAL A 631 7.65 19.57 34.02
CA VAL A 631 8.13 20.71 33.20
C VAL A 631 9.54 21.10 33.63
N PHE A 632 10.45 21.29 32.66
CA PHE A 632 11.83 21.72 32.90
C PHE A 632 12.20 22.89 31.99
N THR A 633 12.86 23.92 32.54
CA THR A 633 13.38 25.06 31.77
C THR A 633 14.88 25.19 31.99
N ASN A 634 15.65 25.32 30.90
CA ASN A 634 17.10 25.58 30.92
C ASN A 634 17.42 26.62 29.84
N ASN A 635 17.97 27.76 30.23
CA ASN A 635 18.28 28.87 29.32
C ASN A 635 19.79 29.16 29.19
N GLY A 636 20.63 28.17 29.54
CA GLY A 636 22.08 28.23 29.31
C GLY A 636 22.91 28.78 30.47
N GLU A 637 22.31 29.41 31.49
CA GLU A 637 23.00 29.75 32.76
C GLU A 637 22.42 29.04 33.98
N LEU A 638 21.14 28.63 33.98
CA LEU A 638 20.58 27.78 35.02
C LEU A 638 19.45 26.88 34.50
N SER A 639 19.30 25.71 35.11
CA SER A 639 18.18 24.79 34.90
C SER A 639 17.30 24.76 36.16
N SER A 640 16.00 25.05 36.03
CA SER A 640 15.03 24.90 37.14
C SER A 640 13.83 24.06 36.75
N ALA A 641 13.18 23.49 37.78
CA ALA A 641 11.98 22.67 37.69
C ALA A 641 11.05 23.05 38.87
N ASP A 642 10.04 23.86 38.60
CA ASP A 642 9.12 24.38 39.62
C ASP A 642 7.72 23.76 39.47
N PHE A 643 7.11 23.42 40.61
CA PHE A 643 5.80 22.76 40.68
C PHE A 643 4.85 23.58 41.55
N GLU A 644 3.86 24.23 40.93
CA GLU A 644 2.90 25.10 41.61
C GLU A 644 1.49 24.52 41.48
N PHE A 645 0.85 24.22 42.62
CA PHE A 645 -0.47 23.58 42.67
C PHE A 645 -1.33 24.20 43.77
N ASP A 646 -2.62 24.40 43.50
CA ASP A 646 -3.58 24.82 44.53
C ASP A 646 -3.88 23.67 45.50
N ALA A 647 -4.09 22.45 45.01
CA ALA A 647 -4.28 21.24 45.81
C ALA A 647 -3.58 20.05 45.16
N VAL A 648 -3.07 19.13 45.96
CA VAL A 648 -2.40 17.92 45.47
C VAL A 648 -2.84 16.71 46.29
N ARG A 649 -3.15 15.58 45.64
CA ARG A 649 -3.56 14.34 46.32
C ARG A 649 -2.98 13.12 45.60
N PHE A 650 -2.23 12.29 46.31
CA PHE A 650 -1.88 10.92 45.94
C PHE A 650 -2.85 9.96 46.62
N LEU A 651 -3.44 9.05 45.84
CA LEU A 651 -4.45 8.09 46.30
C LEU A 651 -3.88 6.67 46.25
N LYS A 652 -4.30 5.82 47.20
CA LYS A 652 -4.11 4.37 47.15
C LYS A 652 -4.95 3.78 45.98
N PRO A 653 -4.61 2.61 45.42
CA PRO A 653 -5.34 2.02 44.28
C PRO A 653 -6.83 1.76 44.51
N ASN A 654 -7.26 1.66 45.76
CA ASN A 654 -8.66 1.52 46.19
C ASN A 654 -9.40 2.86 46.30
N GLY A 655 -8.75 3.99 45.96
CA GLY A 655 -9.35 5.32 45.94
C GLY A 655 -9.24 6.13 47.24
N SER A 656 -8.68 5.57 48.32
CA SER A 656 -8.47 6.33 49.57
C SER A 656 -7.22 7.22 49.52
N LEU A 657 -7.16 8.27 50.33
CA LEU A 657 -6.05 9.23 50.32
C LEU A 657 -4.78 8.58 50.90
N MET A 658 -3.66 8.69 50.17
CA MET A 658 -2.33 8.29 50.63
C MET A 658 -1.56 9.51 51.17
N TRP A 659 -1.63 10.63 50.44
CA TRP A 659 -0.95 11.87 50.77
C TRP A 659 -1.65 13.02 50.06
N GLY A 660 -1.78 14.20 50.66
CA GLY A 660 -2.24 15.35 49.91
C GLY A 660 -2.12 16.67 50.64
N TYR A 661 -2.04 17.75 49.88
CA TYR A 661 -2.16 19.12 50.34
C TYR A 661 -3.54 19.67 49.97
N ASP A 662 -4.29 20.13 50.97
CA ASP A 662 -5.61 20.72 50.78
C ASP A 662 -5.56 22.24 51.08
N PRO A 663 -5.78 23.11 50.07
CA PRO A 663 -5.70 24.55 50.24
C PRO A 663 -6.80 25.10 51.14
N GLY A 664 -7.96 24.43 51.22
CA GLY A 664 -9.06 24.85 52.08
C GLY A 664 -8.79 24.67 53.58
N ARG A 665 -7.76 23.89 53.92
CA ARG A 665 -7.31 23.65 55.31
C ARG A 665 -5.86 24.07 55.55
N ALA A 666 -5.12 24.47 54.51
CA ALA A 666 -3.69 24.79 54.53
C ALA A 666 -2.83 23.73 55.25
N LYS A 667 -3.19 22.45 55.08
CA LYS A 667 -2.55 21.32 55.78
C LYS A 667 -2.15 20.23 54.79
N VAL A 668 -1.01 19.61 55.06
CA VAL A 668 -0.61 18.35 54.44
C VAL A 668 -1.23 17.21 55.26
N ILE A 669 -2.00 16.34 54.61
CA ILE A 669 -2.72 15.22 55.21
C ILE A 669 -2.10 13.93 54.70
N MET A 670 -1.70 13.07 55.61
CA MET A 670 -1.17 11.74 55.32
C MET A 670 -1.69 10.74 56.35
N GLU A 671 -2.06 9.54 55.92
CA GLU A 671 -2.52 8.45 56.79
C GLU A 671 -1.44 7.36 56.86
N ASP A 672 -1.20 6.80 58.05
CA ASP A 672 -0.25 5.70 58.30
C ASP A 672 1.22 5.97 57.91
N VAL A 673 1.74 7.16 58.22
CA VAL A 673 3.12 7.54 57.86
C VAL A 673 4.14 6.98 58.85
N ILE A 674 5.13 6.27 58.34
CA ILE A 674 6.36 5.92 59.06
C ILE A 674 7.46 6.83 58.52
N VAL A 675 7.97 7.72 59.37
CA VAL A 675 9.13 8.58 59.07
C VAL A 675 10.31 8.19 59.96
N ASN A 676 11.51 8.13 59.40
CA ASN A 676 12.71 7.76 60.15
C ASN A 676 13.28 8.95 60.94
N THR A 677 13.09 10.17 60.45
CA THR A 677 13.47 11.42 61.13
C THR A 677 12.52 12.53 60.67
N LEU A 678 11.91 13.26 61.61
CA LEU A 678 11.00 14.37 61.32
C LEU A 678 11.51 15.63 62.02
N GLU A 679 11.92 16.62 61.23
CA GLU A 679 12.29 17.93 61.74
C GLU A 679 11.12 18.90 61.56
N ALA A 680 10.42 19.21 62.65
CA ALA A 680 9.30 20.14 62.66
C ALA A 680 9.58 21.26 63.66
N ARG A 681 9.47 22.52 63.24
CA ARG A 681 9.70 23.69 64.12
C ARG A 681 8.73 23.77 65.31
N SER A 682 7.50 23.29 65.13
CA SER A 682 6.51 23.16 66.19
C SER A 682 5.49 22.08 65.82
N VAL A 683 5.14 21.22 66.76
CA VAL A 683 4.14 20.15 66.59
C VAL A 683 2.95 20.45 67.50
N LYS A 684 1.72 20.45 66.96
CA LYS A 684 0.48 20.58 67.72
C LYS A 684 -0.44 19.41 67.39
N THR A 685 -0.75 18.58 68.38
CA THR A 685 -1.53 17.35 68.23
C THR A 685 -2.69 17.34 69.21
N GLU A 686 -3.88 16.95 68.76
CA GLU A 686 -5.08 16.88 69.64
C GLU A 686 -5.15 15.56 70.44
N SER A 687 -4.35 14.55 70.11
CA SER A 687 -4.18 13.32 70.90
C SER A 687 -2.90 12.58 70.46
N ILE A 688 -1.96 12.33 71.37
CA ILE A 688 -0.87 11.36 71.18
C ILE A 688 -1.20 10.17 72.07
N ASP A 689 -1.46 9.02 71.46
CA ASP A 689 -1.64 7.77 72.18
C ASP A 689 -0.28 7.33 72.77
N ALA A 690 -0.31 6.96 74.05
CA ALA A 690 0.83 6.84 74.93
C ALA A 690 1.95 5.90 74.41
N ASN A 691 3.15 6.46 74.15
CA ASN A 691 4.48 5.95 74.57
C ASN A 691 5.63 6.64 73.82
N SER A 692 6.65 7.08 74.57
CA SER A 692 7.98 7.61 74.17
C SER A 692 8.22 9.14 74.09
N VAL A 693 7.77 9.84 75.14
CA VAL A 693 8.55 10.85 75.93
C VAL A 693 9.49 11.79 75.14
N THR A 694 9.30 13.12 74.93
CA THR A 694 8.95 14.27 75.80
C THR A 694 9.80 14.45 77.08
N GLY A 695 11.09 14.77 76.90
CA GLY A 695 11.94 15.42 77.91
C GLY A 695 13.21 14.66 78.27
N LEU A 696 14.28 14.81 77.47
CA LEU A 696 15.62 14.32 77.82
C LEU A 696 16.55 15.50 78.10
N TRP A 697 17.04 15.59 79.33
CA TRP A 697 18.10 16.52 79.71
C TRP A 697 19.38 15.75 80.04
N SER A 698 20.52 16.22 79.55
CA SER A 698 21.82 15.59 79.85
C SER A 698 22.91 16.63 80.08
N ALA A 699 23.81 16.37 81.04
CA ALA A 699 25.00 17.19 81.27
C ALA A 699 26.23 16.31 81.54
N SER A 700 27.35 16.67 80.91
CA SER A 700 28.65 16.06 81.16
C SER A 700 29.43 16.86 82.19
N TYR A 701 30.13 16.15 83.07
CA TYR A 701 30.97 16.73 84.11
C TYR A 701 32.43 16.29 83.91
N PRO A 702 33.40 17.10 84.39
CA PRO A 702 34.82 16.78 84.27
C PRO A 702 35.19 15.48 85.00
N ASP A 703 36.34 14.91 84.65
CA ASP A 703 36.90 13.76 85.38
C ASP A 703 37.26 14.17 86.82
N VAL A 704 36.84 13.37 87.80
CA VAL A 704 37.04 13.66 89.24
C VAL A 704 37.83 12.54 89.90
N LEU A 705 38.88 12.90 90.64
CA LEU A 705 39.59 11.97 91.53
C LEU A 705 38.78 11.76 92.81
N VAL A 706 38.36 10.53 93.06
CA VAL A 706 37.69 10.12 94.29
C VAL A 706 38.77 9.61 95.25
N SER A 707 39.25 10.47 96.14
CA SER A 707 40.29 10.17 97.13
C SER A 707 39.94 10.75 98.51
N GLY A 708 40.04 9.93 99.57
CA GLY A 708 40.12 10.43 100.95
C GLY A 708 38.89 11.19 101.49
N GLY A 709 37.67 10.74 101.20
CA GLY A 709 36.42 11.34 101.72
C GLY A 709 35.29 11.26 100.70
N GLU A 710 34.18 11.96 100.98
CA GLU A 710 33.05 12.08 100.05
C GLU A 710 33.29 13.24 99.07
N VAL A 711 33.35 12.92 97.78
CA VAL A 711 33.67 13.85 96.69
C VAL A 711 32.47 13.98 95.77
N THR A 712 32.15 15.20 95.32
CA THR A 712 31.04 15.45 94.40
C THR A 712 31.44 15.11 92.97
N LEU A 713 30.66 14.26 92.31
CA LEU A 713 30.85 13.87 90.92
C LEU A 713 30.06 14.77 89.96
N ALA A 714 28.82 15.09 90.33
CA ALA A 714 27.93 15.93 89.54
C ALA A 714 26.95 16.67 90.46
N GLU A 715 26.63 17.91 90.13
CA GLU A 715 25.63 18.71 90.84
C GLU A 715 24.79 19.50 89.86
N ILE A 716 23.48 19.22 89.86
CA ILE A 716 22.46 19.86 89.06
C ILE A 716 21.68 20.77 90.00
N VAL A 717 21.59 22.06 89.66
CA VAL A 717 20.93 23.05 90.52
C VAL A 717 19.64 23.51 89.85
N ASN A 718 18.55 23.56 90.63
CA ASN A 718 17.24 24.04 90.21
C ASN A 718 16.70 23.38 88.93
N TYR A 719 16.83 22.05 88.83
CA TYR A 719 16.21 21.30 87.75
C TYR A 719 14.69 21.26 87.94
N VAL A 720 13.95 21.80 86.98
CA VAL A 720 12.49 21.74 86.98
C VAL A 720 12.07 20.52 86.19
N VAL A 721 11.47 19.53 86.86
CA VAL A 721 10.84 18.39 86.17
C VAL A 721 9.62 18.92 85.44
N GLY A 722 9.59 18.82 84.10
CA GLY A 722 8.67 19.53 83.20
C GLY A 722 7.22 19.70 83.67
N ASP A 723 6.68 20.89 83.40
CA ASP A 723 5.34 21.41 83.75
C ASP A 723 4.15 20.64 83.15
N ASP A 724 4.37 19.57 82.38
CA ASP A 724 3.30 18.77 81.74
C ASP A 724 3.19 17.37 82.34
N THR A 725 2.41 17.31 83.43
CA THR A 725 1.40 16.27 83.78
C THR A 725 1.75 14.82 84.20
N ASP A 726 2.92 14.51 84.77
CA ASP A 726 3.00 13.34 85.68
C ASP A 726 4.08 13.43 86.79
N GLY A 727 4.83 14.54 86.88
CA GLY A 727 5.73 14.86 87.99
C GLY A 727 6.84 13.83 88.28
N LYS A 728 7.11 12.94 87.32
CA LYS A 728 8.02 11.80 87.44
C LYS A 728 9.13 11.90 86.40
N ALA A 729 10.39 11.80 86.85
CA ALA A 729 11.54 11.66 85.98
C ALA A 729 12.48 10.55 86.44
N LEU A 730 13.14 9.86 85.51
CA LEU A 730 14.20 8.91 85.81
C LEU A 730 15.55 9.61 85.72
N LEU A 731 16.27 9.70 86.83
CA LEU A 731 17.69 10.07 86.81
C LEU A 731 18.53 8.84 86.46
N GLU A 732 19.51 9.01 85.58
CA GLU A 732 20.54 8.01 85.28
C GLU A 732 21.92 8.67 85.29
N LEU A 733 22.86 8.07 86.02
CA LEU A 733 24.28 8.45 86.01
C LEU A 733 25.09 7.39 85.26
N GLN A 734 25.91 7.84 84.33
CA GLN A 734 26.89 7.03 83.63
C GLN A 734 28.29 7.63 83.83
N PHE A 735 29.27 6.80 84.14
CA PHE A 735 30.68 7.21 84.20
C PHE A 735 31.58 6.00 84.00
N THR A 736 32.85 6.26 83.70
CA THR A 736 33.90 5.25 83.63
C THR A 736 34.75 5.33 84.89
N GLN A 737 34.85 4.25 85.66
CA GLN A 737 35.78 4.19 86.78
C GLN A 737 37.16 3.71 86.30
N ASP A 738 38.20 4.47 86.64
CA ASP A 738 39.60 4.18 86.32
C ASP A 738 40.43 4.10 87.62
N GLY A 739 40.89 2.89 87.94
CA GLY A 739 41.74 2.60 89.09
C GLY A 739 43.18 2.39 88.64
N THR A 740 43.93 3.47 88.40
CA THR A 740 45.23 3.39 87.71
C THR A 740 46.37 2.79 88.56
N LEU A 741 46.19 2.46 89.85
CA LEU A 741 47.30 1.93 90.67
C LEU A 741 46.99 0.84 91.73
N ASN A 742 45.75 0.33 91.91
CA ASN A 742 45.49 -0.72 92.93
C ASN A 742 44.45 -1.77 92.50
N ILE A 743 44.76 -3.01 92.90
CA ILE A 743 43.93 -4.23 92.76
C ILE A 743 42.72 -4.05 93.70
N ASP A 744 41.50 -4.20 93.18
CA ASP A 744 40.22 -4.03 93.91
C ASP A 744 39.88 -2.60 94.37
N THR A 745 39.60 -1.69 93.43
CA THR A 745 39.08 -0.35 93.76
C THR A 745 37.56 -0.27 93.61
N ALA A 746 36.86 0.02 94.71
CA ALA A 746 35.42 0.21 94.74
C ALA A 746 35.06 1.62 95.23
N MET A 747 33.92 2.13 94.76
CA MET A 747 33.38 3.42 95.17
C MET A 747 31.91 3.28 95.54
N ARG A 748 31.52 3.95 96.62
CA ARG A 748 30.13 3.98 97.06
C ARG A 748 29.52 5.29 96.60
N LEU A 749 28.50 5.16 95.74
CA LEU A 749 27.79 6.27 95.14
C LEU A 749 26.60 6.63 96.00
N ARG A 750 26.46 7.93 96.27
CA ARG A 750 25.35 8.49 96.99
C ARG A 750 24.74 9.60 96.17
N CYS A 751 23.42 9.62 96.11
CA CYS A 751 22.71 10.75 95.52
C CYS A 751 21.88 11.42 96.58
N TYR A 752 22.02 12.73 96.60
CA TYR A 752 21.26 13.63 97.42
C TYR A 752 20.32 14.42 96.52
N MET A 753 19.11 14.68 97.02
CA MET A 753 18.19 15.60 96.37
C MET A 753 17.78 16.68 97.38
N ASN A 754 17.60 17.89 96.89
CA ASN A 754 17.12 19.02 97.65
C ASN A 754 15.83 19.55 97.01
N PHE A 755 14.74 19.43 97.75
CA PHE A 755 13.40 19.90 97.36
C PHE A 755 13.05 21.27 97.96
N GLY A 756 14.04 22.03 98.45
CA GLY A 756 13.89 23.37 99.05
C GLY A 756 14.28 23.49 100.53
N SER A 757 14.65 22.39 101.21
CA SER A 757 14.97 22.36 102.65
C SER A 757 16.37 21.80 102.97
N GLY A 758 17.22 21.60 101.96
CA GLY A 758 18.57 21.03 102.07
C GLY A 758 18.70 19.66 101.41
N TYR A 759 19.95 19.19 101.24
CA TYR A 759 20.24 17.92 100.57
C TYR A 759 19.95 16.72 101.48
N GLN A 760 19.05 15.84 101.04
CA GLN A 760 18.73 14.57 101.70
C GLN A 760 19.21 13.39 100.87
N LEU A 761 19.80 12.37 101.52
CA LEU A 761 20.27 11.15 100.85
C LEU A 761 19.07 10.32 100.37
N VAL A 762 18.92 10.16 99.06
CA VAL A 762 17.77 9.45 98.47
C VAL A 762 18.13 8.00 98.11
N ARG A 763 19.38 7.76 97.72
CA ARG A 763 19.87 6.39 97.52
C ARG A 763 21.38 6.33 97.69
N ASP A 764 21.81 5.19 98.22
CA ASP A 764 23.20 4.85 98.48
C ASP A 764 23.45 3.44 97.91
N VAL A 765 24.39 3.34 96.97
CA VAL A 765 24.73 2.09 96.30
C VAL A 765 26.24 1.88 96.33
N PRO A 766 26.74 0.78 96.94
CA PRO A 766 28.13 0.40 96.77
C PRO A 766 28.33 -0.15 95.34
N GLN A 767 29.33 0.37 94.63
CA GLN A 767 29.75 -0.12 93.33
C GLN A 767 31.20 -0.60 93.43
N GLY A 768 31.48 -1.82 92.96
CA GLY A 768 32.81 -2.41 93.04
C GLY A 768 33.22 -3.06 91.73
N ILE A 769 34.49 -2.90 91.37
CA ILE A 769 35.14 -3.65 90.30
C ILE A 769 36.04 -4.67 90.98
N GLY A 770 35.71 -5.95 90.89
CA GLY A 770 36.61 -7.04 91.29
C GLY A 770 37.39 -7.52 90.07
N VAL A 771 38.66 -7.13 89.93
CA VAL A 771 39.54 -7.65 88.87
C VAL A 771 40.99 -7.76 89.34
N SER A 772 41.57 -8.93 89.08
CA SER A 772 43.00 -9.17 89.13
C SER A 772 43.71 -8.43 87.98
N SER A 773 44.63 -7.54 88.36
CA SER A 773 45.70 -6.94 87.53
C SER A 773 45.31 -6.08 86.30
N GLY A 774 45.50 -4.76 86.45
CA GLY A 774 46.06 -3.86 85.42
C GLY A 774 45.18 -3.45 84.24
N ASN A 775 44.71 -2.19 84.26
CA ASN A 775 44.02 -1.47 83.17
C ASN A 775 42.78 -2.14 82.56
N ALA A 776 41.73 -2.29 83.37
CA ALA A 776 40.43 -2.70 82.87
C ALA A 776 39.47 -1.49 82.84
N ARG A 777 39.11 -1.04 81.62
CA ARG A 777 38.09 -0.02 81.35
C ARG A 777 36.71 -0.69 81.43
N TRP A 778 35.99 -0.47 82.51
CA TRP A 778 34.63 -1.00 82.66
C TRP A 778 33.61 0.12 82.47
N ILE A 779 32.74 -0.03 81.46
CA ILE A 779 31.48 0.71 81.39
C ILE A 779 30.53 -0.04 82.32
N LEU A 780 30.63 0.26 83.61
CA LEU A 780 29.59 -0.10 84.54
C LEU A 780 28.41 0.80 84.23
N ASN A 781 27.45 0.28 83.46
CA ASN A 781 26.12 0.84 83.38
C ASN A 781 25.34 0.47 84.65
N SER A 782 25.98 0.70 85.80
CA SER A 782 25.39 0.57 87.12
C SER A 782 24.59 1.83 87.39
N GLY A 783 23.60 2.05 86.53
CA GLY A 783 22.79 3.24 86.47
C GLY A 783 22.10 3.42 87.81
N PHE A 784 22.49 4.47 88.49
CA PHE A 784 21.72 5.04 89.59
C PHE A 784 20.34 5.44 89.03
N LYS A 785 19.38 4.51 89.04
CA LYS A 785 18.03 4.75 88.49
C LYS A 785 17.08 5.15 89.60
N LEU A 786 16.79 6.44 89.71
CA LEU A 786 15.83 6.92 90.70
C LEU A 786 14.65 7.63 90.04
N PRO A 787 13.42 7.29 90.45
CA PRO A 787 12.27 8.13 90.15
C PRO A 787 12.36 9.41 91.01
N ILE A 788 12.43 10.56 90.36
CA ILE A 788 12.27 11.88 90.95
C ILE A 788 10.78 12.19 90.91
N ILE A 789 10.18 12.41 92.08
CA ILE A 789 8.79 12.83 92.20
C ILE A 789 8.78 14.20 92.87
N ALA A 790 8.58 15.27 92.11
CA ALA A 790 8.62 16.63 92.64
C ALA A 790 7.74 17.58 91.82
N ASN A 791 7.02 18.46 92.52
CA ASN A 791 6.13 19.47 91.94
C ASN A 791 6.81 20.87 91.92
N GLY A 792 8.14 20.92 91.77
CA GLY A 792 8.93 22.15 91.81
C GLY A 792 10.43 21.89 91.56
N PRO A 793 11.27 22.95 91.45
CA PRO A 793 12.69 22.80 91.15
C PRO A 793 13.41 21.96 92.20
N VAL A 794 14.12 20.94 91.73
CA VAL A 794 14.93 20.03 92.54
C VAL A 794 16.39 20.26 92.22
N SER A 795 17.25 20.33 93.24
CA SER A 795 18.69 20.25 93.03
C SER A 795 19.17 18.84 93.37
N ILE A 796 19.98 18.25 92.50
CA ILE A 796 20.43 16.87 92.58
C ILE A 796 21.94 16.87 92.68
N LYS A 797 22.48 16.18 93.69
CA LYS A 797 23.92 16.10 93.92
C LYS A 797 24.33 14.65 94.05
N ILE A 798 25.25 14.21 93.19
CA ILE A 798 25.79 12.86 93.21
C ILE A 798 27.23 12.91 93.69
N THR A 799 27.53 12.10 94.70
CA THR A 799 28.83 12.01 95.34
C THR A 799 29.33 10.58 95.31
N ALA A 800 30.65 10.44 95.42
CA ALA A 800 31.33 9.17 95.53
C ALA A 800 32.29 9.20 96.71
N THR A 801 32.37 8.08 97.43
CA THR A 801 33.38 7.83 98.46
C THR A 801 34.18 6.58 98.09
N PRO A 802 35.49 6.53 98.37
CA PRO A 802 36.21 5.27 98.33
C PRO A 802 35.54 4.26 99.27
N TYR A 803 35.26 3.05 98.77
CA TYR A 803 34.57 2.00 99.52
C TYR A 803 35.41 0.73 99.50
N ALA A 804 35.49 0.03 100.63
CA ALA A 804 36.11 -1.28 100.70
C ALA A 804 35.03 -2.36 100.49
N ILE A 805 35.23 -3.27 99.53
CA ILE A 805 34.33 -4.40 99.32
C ILE A 805 34.43 -5.33 100.54
N PRO A 806 33.30 -5.84 101.09
CA PRO A 806 33.34 -6.82 102.17
C PRO A 806 34.06 -8.09 101.71
N GLY A 807 35.26 -8.37 102.24
CA GLY A 807 36.01 -9.61 101.94
C GLY A 807 37.41 -9.48 101.33
N GLY A 808 37.94 -8.27 101.04
CA GLY A 808 39.39 -8.14 100.79
C GLY A 808 39.85 -7.00 99.86
N GLY A 809 39.96 -5.77 100.37
CA GLY A 809 40.68 -4.69 99.71
C GLY A 809 40.67 -3.38 100.51
N THR A 810 41.78 -2.62 100.51
CA THR A 810 41.87 -1.28 101.11
C THR A 810 41.19 -0.24 100.24
N SER A 811 40.41 0.68 100.82
CA SER A 811 39.77 1.79 100.10
C SER A 811 40.83 2.68 99.44
N SER A 812 40.96 2.57 98.12
CA SER A 812 41.97 3.29 97.33
C SER A 812 41.33 4.39 96.49
N SER A 813 42.13 5.37 96.11
CA SER A 813 41.66 6.48 95.27
C SER A 813 41.44 6.02 93.82
N SER A 814 40.35 6.43 93.17
CA SER A 814 40.06 6.14 91.75
C SER A 814 39.50 7.36 91.02
N TYR A 815 39.72 7.45 89.72
CA TYR A 815 39.11 8.49 88.89
C TYR A 815 37.73 8.04 88.40
N ALA A 816 36.73 8.90 88.55
CA ALA A 816 35.48 8.84 87.80
C ALA A 816 35.64 9.73 86.56
N ARG A 817 35.68 9.12 85.39
CA ARG A 817 35.89 9.80 84.10
C ARG A 817 34.65 9.76 83.23
N ASN A 818 34.53 10.71 82.31
CA ASN A 818 33.39 10.81 81.38
C ASN A 818 32.04 10.77 82.12
N ILE A 819 31.91 11.59 83.16
CA ILE A 819 30.73 11.61 84.00
C ILE A 819 29.60 12.25 83.20
N LEU A 820 28.53 11.51 82.96
CA LEU A 820 27.33 11.95 82.25
C LEU A 820 26.11 11.70 83.12
N VAL A 821 25.36 12.75 83.39
CA VAL A 821 24.05 12.64 84.06
C VAL A 821 22.96 12.87 83.05
N MET A 822 21.95 12.00 83.03
CA MET A 822 20.77 12.08 82.19
C MET A 822 19.52 12.07 83.04
N ILE A 823 18.53 12.89 82.69
CA ILE A 823 17.19 12.90 83.29
C ILE A 823 16.18 12.66 82.18
N PHE A 824 15.36 11.63 82.35
CA PHE A 824 14.27 11.25 81.46
C PHE A 824 12.94 11.61 82.13
N GLU A 825 12.27 12.65 81.67
CA GLU A 825 10.97 13.08 82.20
C GLU A 825 9.84 12.19 81.64
N GLY A 826 8.70 12.07 82.33
CA GLY A 826 7.56 11.31 81.79
C GLY A 826 7.74 9.79 81.72
N TYR A 827 8.65 9.23 82.53
CA TYR A 827 8.84 7.77 82.64
C TYR A 827 7.62 7.12 83.32
N ARG A 828 6.96 6.16 82.65
CA ARG A 828 5.94 5.29 83.26
C ARG A 828 6.55 3.99 83.78
#